data_AF-A0A4P5ZCM4-F1
#
_entry.id   AF-A0A4P5ZCM4-F1
#
_cell.length_a   1.000
_cell.length_b   1.000
_cell.length_c   1.000
_cell.angle_alpha   90.00
_cell.angle_beta   90.00
_cell.angle_gamma   90.00
#
_symmetry.space_group_name_H-M   'P 1'
#
loop_
_entity.id
_entity.type
_entity.pdbx_description
1 polymer ?
#
loop_
_entity_poly.entity_id
_entity_poly.type
_entity_poly.pdbx_seq_one_letter_code
_entity_poly.pdbx_strand_id
1 'polypeptide(L)'
;MNHPRSSLLASAAILFATSNLLAQIPAPTDAPKPRTPEQSAAAFKLPPGFRMEIIASEPLIASPSGICWDERGRMFVSELHGYNLAGQLDIEELNKSGKLDTQVRRVQADAKHKHAAEKGTFGVIKLLTDTDGDGRMDKVTVFATNLPPAYGLVPARGGLIVACAPHILFFADRDGDGVAEVREVLFTGFGTGELERGINAPQWGADGWIYFGRGWPGGPITGPKLAKPVTLPGSDFRIRPDGSAIEPVTGQTHTFGFTFTEAGDRFTVTTTTSFHVAPLPWNYLARNPDVATGTPQSGVGDRRAYSLSKPHPWRQKRADDPAYFQYYKSRYGAAESEPDGWFTAACGPLLYQDHALPGLHGQYFLCEPSGNLIHRALVVADGPALTLRRAPGEEQSEFAATTDQWSHPMHLLHGPDGAIWIVDYYREIIEDYSAIPRHLQQQYGLYAGHDRGRIYRLTHEQKAPEPAADMSKLDATSLAAETASPLLWRRQTAQRLLVERNAAAAVPALKTQLAGKHTASSLITALRTLDQLNALAPADVLPFLTNPAESVRVHALQLADRRFAQPESAALLDATLAAAAAETSSRVQIQFALSLGESRDPRAFAMLARYARERLGARWMDTAILSSLHQRGGELLAELLREPGESAPLLSRLAQAVAARRDEAELARTLNALTNSPEVAQATVLNGLANGRKNAPRKPLADKSARAALAKLAASPTAAVRNATRALEDTFVPAASEGETFTGPAVAATTEVSDATFRKFTAALTGPRDAKRGHEVFKLACVACHRIGQEGHDFGPDLLGELGVAEETLVRHLLLPNERIRPGYETTVVDTRAGASVVGLLKDDGATSLTLAQPNGAEQVLLRKDVAGVRRVAGSLMPSFAETLPPADLASLLTWLRSNLRADTGVRAVLFDEEPGFAALLKEESGTATIESTGAASGKICLRISPPQRAAKQLPGWNYRIVEKPAAPNEFRYLRLSWKASGAGVMVELARSGNWPKADDATGRYFAGRNTTAWQAREVSAKPPRDWDTVTLDLWRDSGNTTLTGLAPTALGGDVWFDRIELLRQP
;
A
#
# COMPACT_ATOMS: atom_id res chain seq x y z
N MET A 1 69.16 4.31 -56.85
CA MET A 1 69.29 5.26 -57.98
C MET A 1 68.16 6.30 -57.87
N ASN A 2 68.17 7.31 -58.73
CA ASN A 2 67.49 8.59 -58.55
C ASN A 2 65.95 8.57 -58.49
N HIS A 3 65.41 9.62 -57.85
CA HIS A 3 64.08 10.21 -58.04
C HIS A 3 63.80 10.60 -59.52
N PRO A 4 62.53 10.82 -59.99
CA PRO A 4 61.63 11.84 -59.41
C PRO A 4 60.09 11.61 -59.47
N ARG A 5 59.38 12.66 -59.03
CA ARG A 5 57.93 12.96 -59.17
C ARG A 5 57.62 13.31 -60.66
N SER A 6 56.39 13.43 -61.18
CA SER A 6 54.98 13.37 -60.72
C SER A 6 54.10 12.85 -61.91
N SER A 7 52.80 13.07 -62.14
CA SER A 7 51.73 13.94 -61.57
C SER A 7 50.33 13.52 -62.06
N LEU A 8 49.27 14.03 -61.40
CA LEU A 8 47.90 14.25 -61.93
C LEU A 8 47.12 13.09 -62.59
N LEU A 9 46.16 12.54 -61.85
CA LEU A 9 44.73 12.67 -62.21
C LEU A 9 43.86 12.45 -60.96
N ALA A 10 42.93 13.37 -60.70
CA ALA A 10 41.97 13.31 -59.60
C ALA A 10 40.54 13.16 -60.15
N SER A 11 39.56 12.93 -59.25
CA SER A 11 38.11 12.90 -59.50
C SER A 11 37.49 11.56 -59.95
N ALA A 12 37.45 10.54 -59.06
CA ALA A 12 36.47 9.44 -59.11
C ALA A 12 36.36 8.61 -57.79
N ALA A 13 36.40 9.23 -56.60
CA ALA A 13 36.50 8.46 -55.33
C ALA A 13 35.79 9.08 -54.09
N ILE A 14 34.76 9.91 -54.27
CA ILE A 14 33.96 10.46 -53.15
C ILE A 14 32.46 10.40 -53.47
N LEU A 15 31.86 9.23 -53.27
CA LEU A 15 30.42 8.96 -53.12
C LEU A 15 30.25 7.48 -52.74
N PHE A 16 29.35 7.17 -51.79
CA PHE A 16 29.13 5.87 -51.09
C PHE A 16 29.85 5.65 -49.74
N ALA A 17 30.01 6.70 -48.93
CA ALA A 17 30.38 6.60 -47.51
C ALA A 17 29.41 7.33 -46.56
N THR A 18 28.17 7.55 -47.02
CA THR A 18 27.03 8.05 -46.25
C THR A 18 25.77 7.30 -46.75
N SER A 19 24.79 6.95 -45.92
CA SER A 19 24.62 7.17 -44.48
C SER A 19 23.82 6.02 -43.87
N ASN A 20 24.28 5.45 -42.74
CA ASN A 20 23.45 4.61 -41.86
C ASN A 20 23.82 4.83 -40.38
N LEU A 21 24.10 6.09 -40.03
CA LEU A 21 24.01 6.56 -38.64
C LEU A 21 22.53 6.60 -38.26
N LEU A 22 22.02 5.48 -37.72
CA LEU A 22 20.80 5.51 -36.93
C LEU A 22 21.00 6.52 -35.80
N ALA A 23 20.12 7.51 -35.69
CA ALA A 23 20.21 8.54 -34.67
C ALA A 23 20.06 7.90 -33.29
N GLN A 24 21.16 7.74 -32.56
CA GLN A 24 21.13 7.22 -31.20
C GLN A 24 20.33 8.17 -30.30
N ILE A 25 19.55 7.60 -29.37
CA ILE A 25 18.85 8.40 -28.37
C ILE A 25 19.89 9.17 -27.55
N PRO A 26 19.80 10.51 -27.45
CA PRO A 26 20.79 11.30 -26.74
C PRO A 26 20.67 11.05 -25.23
N ALA A 27 21.80 10.69 -24.63
CA ALA A 27 21.93 10.55 -23.19
C ALA A 27 21.65 11.89 -22.47
N PRO A 28 21.04 11.85 -21.27
CA PRO A 28 20.66 13.04 -20.52
C PRO A 28 21.89 13.72 -19.92
N THR A 29 21.98 15.04 -20.07
CA THR A 29 23.08 15.86 -19.54
C THR A 29 22.96 16.15 -18.04
N ASP A 30 21.82 15.80 -17.43
CA ASP A 30 21.47 16.10 -16.04
C ASP A 30 21.43 14.88 -15.11
N ALA A 31 21.75 13.67 -15.59
CA ALA A 31 21.82 12.48 -14.76
C ALA A 31 22.80 12.65 -13.57
N PRO A 32 22.42 12.24 -12.35
CA PRO A 32 23.28 12.34 -11.18
C PRO A 32 24.47 11.38 -11.30
N LYS A 33 25.60 11.76 -10.70
CA LYS A 33 26.83 10.94 -10.73
C LYS A 33 27.07 10.29 -9.37
N PRO A 34 27.59 9.06 -9.33
CA PRO A 34 27.98 8.39 -8.09
C PRO A 34 29.13 9.15 -7.41
N ARG A 35 29.15 9.09 -6.08
CA ARG A 35 30.22 9.57 -5.20
C ARG A 35 31.10 8.40 -4.76
N THR A 36 32.29 8.68 -4.22
CA THR A 36 33.06 7.65 -3.50
C THR A 36 32.32 7.22 -2.21
N PRO A 37 32.61 6.05 -1.63
CA PRO A 37 31.94 5.59 -0.41
C PRO A 37 32.07 6.58 0.77
N GLU A 38 33.22 7.24 0.90
CA GLU A 38 33.51 8.24 1.94
C GLU A 38 32.73 9.54 1.68
N GLN A 39 32.70 10.00 0.42
CA GLN A 39 31.94 11.17 -0.01
C GLN A 39 30.42 10.98 0.12
N SER A 40 29.96 9.72 0.16
CA SER A 40 28.56 9.34 0.35
C SER A 40 28.21 9.23 1.83
N ALA A 41 29.05 8.57 2.64
CA ALA A 41 28.92 8.55 4.10
C ALA A 41 28.92 9.97 4.70
N ALA A 42 29.83 10.84 4.23
CA ALA A 42 29.91 12.25 4.62
C ALA A 42 28.79 13.14 4.04
N ALA A 43 27.93 12.62 3.15
CA ALA A 43 26.81 13.36 2.58
C ALA A 43 25.53 13.28 3.42
N PHE A 44 25.46 12.36 4.40
CA PHE A 44 24.37 12.25 5.35
C PHE A 44 24.40 13.39 6.38
N LYS A 45 23.28 14.09 6.50
CA LYS A 45 22.97 14.91 7.68
C LYS A 45 22.43 13.98 8.78
N LEU A 46 23.00 14.06 9.97
CA LEU A 46 22.61 13.30 11.17
C LEU A 46 22.36 14.27 12.35
N PRO A 47 21.75 13.82 13.46
CA PRO A 47 21.69 14.59 14.69
C PRO A 47 23.08 14.69 15.35
N PRO A 48 23.30 15.65 16.26
CA PRO A 48 24.58 15.80 16.96
C PRO A 48 25.07 14.50 17.63
N GLY A 49 26.37 14.25 17.56
CA GLY A 49 27.05 13.08 18.14
C GLY A 49 26.91 11.78 17.34
N PHE A 50 25.94 11.66 16.43
CA PHE A 50 25.81 10.50 15.53
C PHE A 50 26.80 10.55 14.36
N ARG A 51 27.26 9.39 13.89
CA ARG A 51 28.18 9.23 12.76
C ARG A 51 27.77 8.08 11.85
N MET A 52 27.94 8.30 10.54
CA MET A 52 27.79 7.27 9.50
C MET A 52 29.17 6.76 9.11
N GLU A 53 29.43 5.47 9.33
CA GLU A 53 30.72 4.84 9.06
C GLU A 53 30.56 3.85 7.91
N ILE A 54 31.34 4.00 6.83
CA ILE A 54 31.37 3.01 5.74
C ILE A 54 32.16 1.78 6.20
N ILE A 55 31.53 0.60 6.11
CA ILE A 55 32.09 -0.68 6.57
C ILE A 55 32.37 -1.62 5.40
N ALA A 56 31.53 -1.62 4.36
CA ALA A 56 31.81 -2.33 3.11
C ALA A 56 31.21 -1.56 1.93
N SER A 57 31.82 -1.69 0.75
CA SER A 57 31.38 -1.02 -0.48
C SER A 57 31.77 -1.82 -1.73
N GLU A 58 31.45 -1.28 -2.91
CA GLU A 58 32.00 -1.79 -4.17
C GLU A 58 33.55 -1.82 -4.16
N PRO A 59 34.22 -2.83 -4.74
CA PRO A 59 33.70 -3.95 -5.51
C PRO A 59 33.41 -5.22 -4.67
N LEU A 60 33.55 -5.18 -3.34
CA LEU A 60 33.35 -6.37 -2.50
C LEU A 60 31.88 -6.83 -2.53
N ILE A 61 30.94 -5.88 -2.57
CA ILE A 61 29.49 -6.09 -2.59
C ILE A 61 28.81 -5.34 -3.74
N ALA A 62 27.72 -5.90 -4.24
CA ALA A 62 26.89 -5.36 -5.33
C ALA A 62 25.42 -5.78 -5.15
N SER A 63 24.48 -4.83 -5.32
CA SER A 63 23.04 -5.02 -5.10
C SER A 63 22.66 -5.75 -3.78
N PRO A 64 23.16 -5.33 -2.60
CA PRO A 64 22.94 -6.02 -1.33
C PRO A 64 21.50 -5.81 -0.81
N SER A 65 20.88 -6.89 -0.33
CA SER A 65 19.49 -6.93 0.16
C SER A 65 19.36 -7.18 1.67
N GLY A 66 20.41 -7.66 2.32
CA GLY A 66 20.42 -7.97 3.74
C GLY A 66 21.76 -8.49 4.22
N ILE A 67 22.01 -8.39 5.52
CA ILE A 67 23.22 -8.89 6.18
C ILE A 67 22.87 -9.60 7.49
N CYS A 68 23.76 -10.45 7.99
CA CYS A 68 23.69 -10.98 9.36
C CYS A 68 25.08 -11.34 9.90
N TRP A 69 25.17 -11.61 11.20
CA TRP A 69 26.39 -12.14 11.83
C TRP A 69 26.12 -13.53 12.44
N ASP A 70 26.99 -14.50 12.14
CA ASP A 70 26.96 -15.80 12.81
C ASP A 70 27.47 -15.72 14.26
N GLU A 71 27.38 -16.80 15.01
CA GLU A 71 27.86 -16.87 16.40
C GLU A 71 29.37 -16.62 16.60
N ARG A 72 30.18 -16.56 15.54
CA ARG A 72 31.60 -16.19 15.59
C ARG A 72 31.82 -14.70 15.33
N GLY A 73 30.75 -13.94 15.03
CA GLY A 73 30.81 -12.55 14.59
C GLY A 73 31.16 -12.36 13.11
N ARG A 74 31.15 -13.42 12.28
CA ARG A 74 31.43 -13.31 10.84
C ARG A 74 30.25 -12.66 10.13
N MET A 75 30.50 -11.61 9.35
CA MET A 75 29.46 -10.92 8.57
C MET A 75 29.16 -11.68 7.26
N PHE A 76 27.89 -11.97 7.04
CA PHE A 76 27.37 -12.49 5.77
C PHE A 76 26.44 -11.48 5.11
N VAL A 77 26.45 -11.43 3.78
CA VAL A 77 25.67 -10.52 2.94
C VAL A 77 24.90 -11.32 1.90
N SER A 78 23.61 -11.02 1.70
CA SER A 78 22.85 -11.48 0.54
C SER A 78 22.78 -10.41 -0.53
N GLU A 79 23.00 -10.80 -1.78
CA GLU A 79 22.87 -9.95 -2.97
C GLU A 79 21.66 -10.37 -3.81
N LEU A 80 21.07 -9.39 -4.51
CA LEU A 80 19.84 -9.53 -5.28
C LEU A 80 20.05 -8.88 -6.66
N HIS A 81 20.65 -9.63 -7.57
CA HIS A 81 20.98 -9.18 -8.92
C HIS A 81 19.75 -9.16 -9.83
N GLY A 82 19.78 -8.36 -10.90
CA GLY A 82 18.72 -8.29 -11.91
C GLY A 82 17.61 -7.24 -11.67
N TYR A 83 17.65 -6.47 -10.58
CA TYR A 83 16.63 -5.44 -10.33
C TYR A 83 16.64 -4.33 -11.41
N ASN A 84 15.49 -4.11 -12.05
CA ASN A 84 15.25 -3.34 -13.29
C ASN A 84 15.83 -3.90 -14.62
N LEU A 85 16.51 -5.06 -14.63
CA LEU A 85 17.15 -5.61 -15.83
C LEU A 85 16.17 -5.86 -17.00
N ALA A 86 14.96 -6.32 -16.72
CA ALA A 86 13.95 -6.55 -17.75
C ALA A 86 13.56 -5.26 -18.49
N GLY A 87 13.48 -4.13 -17.78
CA GLY A 87 13.22 -2.81 -18.36
C GLY A 87 14.41 -2.29 -19.18
N GLN A 88 15.64 -2.51 -18.70
CA GLN A 88 16.86 -2.16 -19.42
C GLN A 88 16.94 -2.86 -20.78
N LEU A 89 16.76 -4.19 -20.83
CA LEU A 89 16.84 -4.97 -22.07
C LEU A 89 15.75 -4.59 -23.10
N ASP A 90 14.54 -4.32 -22.61
CA ASP A 90 13.39 -3.84 -23.38
C ASP A 90 13.64 -2.44 -23.97
N ILE A 91 14.30 -1.56 -23.21
CA ILE A 91 14.74 -0.23 -23.67
C ILE A 91 15.90 -0.29 -24.67
N GLU A 92 16.86 -1.17 -24.47
CA GLU A 92 17.98 -1.38 -25.40
C GLU A 92 17.50 -1.88 -26.78
N GLU A 93 16.45 -2.69 -26.81
CA GLU A 93 15.76 -3.06 -28.05
C GLU A 93 15.04 -1.85 -28.68
N LEU A 94 14.24 -1.11 -27.89
CA LEU A 94 13.49 0.06 -28.38
C LEU A 94 14.41 1.16 -28.93
N ASN A 95 15.56 1.40 -28.29
CA ASN A 95 16.52 2.45 -28.68
C ASN A 95 17.17 2.21 -30.06
N LYS A 96 17.15 0.98 -30.59
CA LYS A 96 17.59 0.68 -31.97
C LYS A 96 16.73 1.38 -33.03
N SER A 97 15.51 1.80 -32.68
CA SER A 97 14.63 2.57 -33.57
C SER A 97 15.08 4.01 -33.82
N GLY A 98 15.95 4.55 -32.95
CA GLY A 98 16.37 5.96 -32.96
C GLY A 98 15.24 6.97 -32.69
N LYS A 99 14.14 6.53 -32.07
CA LYS A 99 12.96 7.39 -31.78
C LYS A 99 12.58 7.31 -30.30
N LEU A 100 12.22 8.46 -29.73
CA LEU A 100 11.64 8.55 -28.38
C LEU A 100 10.15 8.19 -28.41
N ASP A 101 9.73 7.35 -27.47
CA ASP A 101 8.34 6.96 -27.23
C ASP A 101 7.70 7.91 -26.19
N THR A 102 7.18 9.02 -26.71
CA THR A 102 6.60 10.10 -25.90
C THR A 102 5.15 9.86 -25.46
N GLN A 103 4.52 8.74 -25.85
CA GLN A 103 3.13 8.47 -25.51
C GLN A 103 2.93 8.32 -24.00
N VAL A 104 1.83 8.84 -23.46
CA VAL A 104 1.54 8.86 -22.02
C VAL A 104 0.96 7.52 -21.56
N ARG A 105 1.83 6.58 -21.16
CA ARG A 105 1.43 5.25 -20.64
C ARG A 105 2.49 4.63 -19.71
N ARG A 106 2.06 3.97 -18.63
CA ARG A 106 2.92 3.09 -17.80
C ARG A 106 3.16 1.76 -18.53
N VAL A 107 4.41 1.44 -18.87
CA VAL A 107 4.77 0.24 -19.67
C VAL A 107 5.68 -0.68 -18.87
N GLN A 108 5.27 -1.94 -18.71
CA GLN A 108 6.10 -3.04 -18.21
C GLN A 108 6.78 -3.74 -19.39
N ALA A 109 7.95 -4.34 -19.16
CA ALA A 109 8.66 -5.13 -20.15
C ALA A 109 7.84 -6.37 -20.55
N ASP A 110 7.93 -6.75 -21.82
CA ASP A 110 7.22 -7.92 -22.36
C ASP A 110 7.80 -9.26 -21.85
N ALA A 111 7.14 -10.37 -22.21
CA ALA A 111 7.56 -11.71 -21.81
C ALA A 111 8.94 -12.11 -22.37
N LYS A 112 9.36 -11.59 -23.53
CA LYS A 112 10.69 -11.86 -24.13
C LYS A 112 11.79 -11.24 -23.26
N HIS A 113 11.64 -9.98 -22.88
CA HIS A 113 12.65 -9.27 -22.10
C HIS A 113 12.62 -9.65 -20.61
N LYS A 114 11.45 -10.00 -20.05
CA LYS A 114 11.36 -10.64 -18.72
C LYS A 114 12.10 -11.99 -18.71
N HIS A 115 11.85 -12.89 -19.67
CA HIS A 115 12.57 -14.17 -19.76
C HIS A 115 14.09 -13.99 -20.06
N ALA A 116 14.47 -12.98 -20.84
CA ALA A 116 15.88 -12.66 -21.04
C ALA A 116 16.57 -12.21 -19.74
N ALA A 117 15.89 -11.43 -18.90
CA ALA A 117 16.40 -10.94 -17.63
C ALA A 117 16.58 -12.03 -16.55
N GLU A 118 15.84 -13.13 -16.61
CA GLU A 118 15.99 -14.28 -15.69
C GLU A 118 17.44 -14.76 -15.59
N LYS A 119 18.19 -14.72 -16.71
CA LYS A 119 19.60 -15.11 -16.79
C LYS A 119 20.55 -14.20 -16.01
N GLY A 120 20.15 -12.95 -15.73
CA GLY A 120 20.88 -11.99 -14.90
C GLY A 120 20.21 -11.72 -13.55
N THR A 121 19.20 -12.51 -13.18
CA THR A 121 18.38 -12.31 -11.98
C THR A 121 18.61 -13.45 -10.99
N PHE A 122 19.62 -13.31 -10.14
CA PHE A 122 20.12 -14.35 -9.25
C PHE A 122 20.52 -13.79 -7.87
N GLY A 123 20.67 -14.69 -6.89
CA GLY A 123 21.22 -14.37 -5.59
C GLY A 123 22.68 -14.82 -5.46
N VAL A 124 23.42 -14.15 -4.58
CA VAL A 124 24.73 -14.56 -4.08
C VAL A 124 24.76 -14.37 -2.57
N ILE A 125 25.38 -15.28 -1.83
CA ILE A 125 25.72 -15.08 -0.42
C ILE A 125 27.24 -14.91 -0.33
N LYS A 126 27.68 -13.84 0.32
CA LYS A 126 29.08 -13.51 0.53
C LYS A 126 29.40 -13.52 2.02
N LEU A 127 30.56 -14.09 2.37
CA LEU A 127 31.21 -13.90 3.66
C LEU A 127 32.18 -12.73 3.50
N LEU A 128 32.02 -11.69 4.32
CA LEU A 128 32.96 -10.58 4.40
C LEU A 128 33.93 -10.77 5.57
N THR A 129 35.12 -10.20 5.44
CA THR A 129 36.17 -10.25 6.46
C THR A 129 36.91 -8.92 6.49
N ASP A 130 37.26 -8.52 7.69
CA ASP A 130 38.21 -7.46 8.05
C ASP A 130 39.52 -8.18 8.42
N THR A 131 40.64 -7.92 7.70
CA THR A 131 41.91 -8.64 7.93
C THR A 131 42.97 -7.87 8.70
N ASP A 132 42.77 -6.57 8.97
CA ASP A 132 43.70 -5.75 9.79
C ASP A 132 43.11 -5.25 11.12
N GLY A 133 41.79 -5.23 11.27
CA GLY A 133 41.07 -4.85 12.47
C GLY A 133 40.62 -3.38 12.54
N ASP A 134 40.67 -2.60 11.45
CA ASP A 134 40.17 -1.21 11.44
C ASP A 134 38.64 -1.09 11.60
N GLY A 135 37.91 -2.20 11.43
CA GLY A 135 36.45 -2.27 11.49
C GLY A 135 35.76 -2.26 10.13
N ARG A 136 36.52 -2.24 9.02
CA ARG A 136 36.01 -2.35 7.64
C ARG A 136 36.32 -3.71 7.04
N MET A 137 35.44 -4.12 6.14
CA MET A 137 35.63 -5.34 5.36
C MET A 137 36.54 -5.02 4.17
N ASP A 138 37.67 -5.72 4.08
CA ASP A 138 38.68 -5.61 3.03
C ASP A 138 38.68 -6.85 2.09
N LYS A 139 38.15 -7.97 2.58
CA LYS A 139 38.15 -9.28 1.90
C LYS A 139 36.73 -9.83 1.77
N VAL A 140 36.49 -10.51 0.65
CA VAL A 140 35.26 -11.24 0.34
C VAL A 140 35.55 -12.69 -0.02
N THR A 141 34.71 -13.61 0.47
CA THR A 141 34.62 -15.00 0.03
C THR A 141 33.18 -15.26 -0.45
N VAL A 142 33.00 -15.95 -1.58
CA VAL A 142 31.66 -16.31 -2.08
C VAL A 142 31.20 -17.57 -1.34
N PHE A 143 30.38 -17.37 -0.31
CA PHE A 143 29.87 -18.43 0.55
C PHE A 143 28.88 -19.34 -0.18
N ALA A 144 27.94 -18.78 -0.95
CA ALA A 144 27.02 -19.54 -1.77
C ALA A 144 26.64 -18.81 -3.07
N THR A 145 26.45 -19.59 -4.13
CA THR A 145 26.07 -19.10 -5.47
C THR A 145 25.07 -20.06 -6.13
N ASN A 146 24.63 -19.76 -7.36
CA ASN A 146 23.60 -20.50 -8.10
C ASN A 146 22.29 -20.64 -7.28
N LEU A 147 21.80 -19.54 -6.71
CA LEU A 147 20.50 -19.47 -6.02
C LEU A 147 19.58 -18.43 -6.69
N PRO A 148 18.25 -18.55 -6.54
CA PRO A 148 17.33 -17.46 -6.91
C PRO A 148 17.68 -16.16 -6.15
N PRO A 149 17.17 -14.99 -6.59
CA PRO A 149 17.40 -13.71 -5.91
C PRO A 149 17.18 -13.83 -4.40
N ALA A 150 18.16 -13.35 -3.62
CA ALA A 150 18.16 -13.51 -2.18
C ALA A 150 17.61 -12.25 -1.51
N TYR A 151 16.59 -12.40 -0.66
CA TYR A 151 15.81 -11.32 -0.04
C TYR A 151 16.10 -11.18 1.47
N GLY A 152 17.33 -11.49 1.88
CA GLY A 152 17.78 -11.55 3.26
C GLY A 152 18.03 -12.97 3.80
N LEU A 153 18.70 -13.03 4.95
CA LEU A 153 19.24 -14.24 5.56
C LEU A 153 19.30 -14.13 7.09
N VAL A 154 19.29 -15.27 7.80
CA VAL A 154 19.53 -15.35 9.25
C VAL A 154 20.43 -16.54 9.63
N PRO A 155 21.23 -16.44 10.70
CA PRO A 155 22.02 -17.56 11.21
C PRO A 155 21.13 -18.55 11.97
N ALA A 156 21.32 -19.84 11.71
CA ALA A 156 20.64 -20.96 12.37
C ALA A 156 21.42 -22.26 12.17
N ARG A 157 21.35 -23.22 13.10
CA ARG A 157 21.93 -24.59 12.99
C ARG A 157 23.44 -24.62 12.64
N GLY A 158 24.20 -23.60 13.07
CA GLY A 158 25.59 -23.38 12.65
C GLY A 158 25.75 -23.18 11.14
N GLY A 159 24.87 -22.37 10.54
CA GLY A 159 24.76 -22.07 9.12
C GLY A 159 23.78 -20.91 8.89
N LEU A 160 23.27 -20.76 7.68
CA LEU A 160 22.40 -19.65 7.25
C LEU A 160 21.10 -20.16 6.62
N ILE A 161 19.97 -19.56 6.97
CA ILE A 161 18.68 -19.74 6.27
C ILE A 161 18.44 -18.51 5.40
N VAL A 162 18.12 -18.73 4.12
CA VAL A 162 18.05 -17.70 3.07
C VAL A 162 16.67 -17.67 2.42
N ALA A 163 16.07 -16.48 2.37
CA ALA A 163 14.82 -16.22 1.65
C ALA A 163 15.09 -16.05 0.16
N CYS A 164 14.64 -16.99 -0.70
CA CYS A 164 14.94 -16.96 -2.14
C CYS A 164 13.87 -17.71 -2.96
N ALA A 165 12.71 -17.07 -3.14
CA ALA A 165 11.56 -17.62 -3.89
C ALA A 165 12.00 -18.22 -5.26
N PRO A 166 11.54 -19.43 -5.63
CA PRO A 166 10.43 -20.20 -5.04
C PRO A 166 10.78 -21.06 -3.80
N HIS A 167 11.94 -20.87 -3.19
CA HIS A 167 12.45 -21.69 -2.09
C HIS A 167 12.75 -20.90 -0.80
N ILE A 168 12.87 -21.62 0.31
CA ILE A 168 13.69 -21.24 1.46
C ILE A 168 14.81 -22.27 1.56
N LEU A 169 16.06 -21.80 1.47
CA LEU A 169 17.25 -22.64 1.48
C LEU A 169 17.97 -22.55 2.83
N PHE A 170 18.65 -23.62 3.21
CA PHE A 170 19.63 -23.63 4.29
C PHE A 170 21.00 -23.98 3.73
N PHE A 171 22.01 -23.23 4.16
CA PHE A 171 23.41 -23.39 3.77
C PHE A 171 24.27 -23.54 5.02
N ALA A 172 25.30 -24.38 4.99
CA ALA A 172 26.30 -24.43 6.06
C ALA A 172 27.70 -24.77 5.51
N ASP A 173 28.68 -24.31 6.28
CA ASP A 173 30.14 -24.48 6.16
C ASP A 173 30.54 -25.37 7.35
N ARG A 174 30.94 -26.63 7.09
CA ARG A 174 31.28 -27.59 8.17
C ARG A 174 32.77 -27.89 8.29
N ASP A 175 33.54 -27.76 7.22
CA ASP A 175 35.00 -27.97 7.26
C ASP A 175 35.80 -26.70 7.61
N GLY A 176 35.20 -25.52 7.45
CA GLY A 176 35.78 -24.23 7.84
C GLY A 176 36.40 -23.43 6.69
N ASP A 177 36.27 -23.84 5.42
CA ASP A 177 36.93 -23.16 4.30
C ASP A 177 36.31 -21.79 3.94
N GLY A 178 35.05 -21.54 4.36
CA GLY A 178 34.31 -20.31 4.10
C GLY A 178 33.35 -20.37 2.91
N VAL A 179 33.12 -21.55 2.33
CA VAL A 179 32.14 -21.88 1.30
C VAL A 179 31.12 -22.87 1.88
N ALA A 180 29.87 -22.80 1.43
CA ALA A 180 28.81 -23.71 1.89
C ALA A 180 28.80 -25.02 1.10
N GLU A 181 29.29 -26.11 1.69
CA GLU A 181 29.19 -27.45 1.10
C GLU A 181 27.81 -28.10 1.39
N VAL A 182 27.17 -27.74 2.51
CA VAL A 182 25.77 -28.11 2.79
C VAL A 182 24.81 -27.16 2.08
N ARG A 183 23.87 -27.74 1.31
CA ARG A 183 22.74 -27.02 0.72
C ARG A 183 21.45 -27.84 0.85
N GLU A 184 20.57 -27.44 1.76
CA GLU A 184 19.24 -28.04 1.96
C GLU A 184 18.13 -27.13 1.38
N VAL A 185 17.10 -27.71 0.78
CA VAL A 185 15.81 -27.01 0.57
C VAL A 185 14.96 -27.27 1.80
N LEU A 186 14.67 -26.24 2.60
CA LEU A 186 13.77 -26.37 3.74
C LEU A 186 12.31 -26.37 3.28
N PHE A 187 11.95 -25.41 2.41
CA PHE A 187 10.61 -25.23 1.89
C PHE A 187 10.63 -24.84 0.42
N THR A 188 9.60 -25.24 -0.34
CA THR A 188 9.41 -24.90 -1.75
C THR A 188 7.93 -24.73 -2.09
N GLY A 189 7.64 -23.91 -3.11
CA GLY A 189 6.28 -23.66 -3.62
C GLY A 189 5.84 -22.19 -3.56
N PHE A 190 6.70 -21.29 -3.08
CA PHE A 190 6.42 -19.85 -3.01
C PHE A 190 6.33 -19.22 -4.41
N GLY A 191 5.48 -18.20 -4.57
CA GLY A 191 5.35 -17.49 -5.84
C GLY A 191 6.57 -16.65 -6.20
N THR A 192 6.76 -16.42 -7.50
CA THR A 192 7.79 -15.54 -8.09
C THR A 192 7.12 -14.48 -8.96
N GLY A 193 7.67 -13.27 -8.96
CA GLY A 193 7.12 -12.10 -9.68
C GLY A 193 8.07 -10.91 -9.54
N GLU A 194 7.57 -9.68 -9.52
CA GLU A 194 8.39 -8.48 -9.29
C GLU A 194 9.16 -8.58 -7.96
N LEU A 195 10.47 -8.28 -8.02
CA LEU A 195 11.45 -8.56 -6.96
C LEU A 195 11.18 -7.78 -5.66
N GLU A 196 10.58 -6.59 -5.74
CA GLU A 196 10.16 -5.80 -4.57
C GLU A 196 9.12 -6.50 -3.66
N ARG A 197 8.55 -7.65 -4.10
CA ARG A 197 7.54 -8.43 -3.35
C ARG A 197 7.88 -9.92 -3.24
N GLY A 198 9.16 -10.29 -3.30
CA GLY A 198 9.61 -11.64 -2.92
C GLY A 198 9.35 -11.94 -1.43
N ILE A 199 9.38 -13.22 -1.02
CA ILE A 199 9.43 -13.55 0.42
C ILE A 199 10.72 -12.96 0.99
N ASN A 200 10.66 -12.20 2.09
CA ASN A 200 11.78 -11.34 2.48
C ASN A 200 11.97 -11.14 3.99
N ALA A 201 13.11 -10.56 4.32
CA ALA A 201 13.51 -10.10 5.67
C ALA A 201 13.31 -11.15 6.77
N PRO A 202 13.91 -12.36 6.66
CA PRO A 202 13.85 -13.36 7.71
C PRO A 202 14.34 -12.79 9.05
N GLN A 203 13.58 -13.02 10.13
CA GLN A 203 13.92 -12.51 11.47
C GLN A 203 13.53 -13.49 12.57
N TRP A 204 14.38 -13.64 13.58
CA TRP A 204 14.10 -14.46 14.77
C TRP A 204 13.10 -13.76 15.70
N GLY A 205 11.98 -14.43 16.00
CA GLY A 205 11.07 -14.06 17.09
C GLY A 205 11.53 -14.63 18.44
N ALA A 206 11.15 -13.97 19.53
CA ALA A 206 11.47 -14.42 20.90
C ALA A 206 10.87 -15.80 21.26
N ASP A 207 9.95 -16.32 20.45
CA ASP A 207 9.33 -17.64 20.56
C ASP A 207 10.10 -18.78 19.85
N GLY A 208 11.27 -18.49 19.26
CA GLY A 208 12.10 -19.49 18.58
C GLY A 208 11.56 -19.91 17.21
N TRP A 209 10.83 -19.01 16.54
CA TRP A 209 10.45 -19.13 15.13
C TRP A 209 11.16 -18.05 14.30
N ILE A 210 11.33 -18.31 13.00
CA ILE A 210 11.84 -17.32 12.04
C ILE A 210 10.67 -16.82 11.20
N TYR A 211 10.41 -15.52 11.24
CA TYR A 211 9.31 -14.83 10.56
C TYR A 211 9.75 -14.29 9.20
N PHE A 212 8.82 -14.15 8.25
CA PHE A 212 9.07 -13.71 6.87
C PHE A 212 7.93 -12.81 6.36
N GLY A 213 8.26 -11.86 5.48
CA GLY A 213 7.27 -11.15 4.66
C GLY A 213 6.62 -12.08 3.63
N ARG A 214 5.30 -11.95 3.41
CA ARG A 214 4.47 -12.97 2.70
C ARG A 214 4.91 -13.39 1.29
N GLY A 215 5.56 -12.51 0.54
CA GLY A 215 5.92 -12.72 -0.87
C GLY A 215 4.74 -12.75 -1.86
N TRP A 216 4.96 -13.37 -3.02
CA TRP A 216 3.94 -13.62 -4.03
C TRP A 216 3.14 -14.90 -3.72
N PRO A 217 1.82 -14.95 -4.03
CA PRO A 217 1.00 -16.15 -3.85
C PRO A 217 1.60 -17.36 -4.59
N GLY A 218 1.77 -18.47 -3.87
CA GLY A 218 2.37 -19.70 -4.38
C GLY A 218 1.37 -20.86 -4.48
N GLY A 219 1.91 -22.05 -4.72
CA GLY A 219 1.19 -23.31 -4.56
C GLY A 219 1.18 -23.79 -3.11
N PRO A 220 0.71 -25.02 -2.84
CA PRO A 220 0.88 -25.66 -1.54
C PRO A 220 2.38 -25.80 -1.20
N ILE A 221 2.80 -25.21 -0.08
CA ILE A 221 4.20 -25.28 0.37
C ILE A 221 4.53 -26.69 0.81
N THR A 222 5.68 -27.20 0.37
CA THR A 222 6.20 -28.53 0.73
C THR A 222 7.65 -28.41 1.20
N GLY A 223 8.14 -29.40 1.95
CA GLY A 223 9.50 -29.42 2.49
C GLY A 223 9.87 -30.79 3.06
N PRO A 224 11.17 -31.19 3.11
CA PRO A 224 11.57 -32.57 3.43
C PRO A 224 11.17 -33.09 4.82
N LYS A 225 10.93 -32.19 5.79
CA LYS A 225 10.48 -32.53 7.15
C LYS A 225 9.05 -32.06 7.44
N LEU A 226 8.37 -31.45 6.48
CA LEU A 226 7.03 -30.91 6.67
C LEU A 226 5.99 -32.03 6.52
N ALA A 227 5.29 -32.37 7.60
CA ALA A 227 4.45 -33.56 7.69
C ALA A 227 3.28 -33.64 6.68
N LYS A 228 2.88 -32.51 6.07
CA LYS A 228 1.87 -32.42 5.00
C LYS A 228 2.02 -31.08 4.26
N PRO A 229 1.61 -30.95 2.99
CA PRO A 229 1.61 -29.66 2.30
C PRO A 229 0.78 -28.60 3.05
N VAL A 230 1.28 -27.35 3.06
CA VAL A 230 0.63 -26.20 3.73
C VAL A 230 0.31 -25.12 2.70
N THR A 231 -0.97 -24.84 2.48
CA THR A 231 -1.39 -23.66 1.71
C THR A 231 -1.34 -22.43 2.62
N LEU A 232 -0.43 -21.50 2.31
CA LEU A 232 -0.41 -20.19 2.96
C LEU A 232 -1.50 -19.27 2.36
N PRO A 233 -2.15 -18.44 3.20
CA PRO A 233 -2.99 -17.33 2.74
C PRO A 233 -2.12 -16.12 2.37
N GLY A 234 -2.74 -15.01 1.96
CA GLY A 234 -2.08 -13.73 1.71
C GLY A 234 -1.53 -13.01 2.95
N SER A 235 -1.17 -13.71 4.03
CA SER A 235 -0.54 -13.15 5.23
C SER A 235 0.97 -13.40 5.26
N ASP A 236 1.68 -12.70 6.12
CA ASP A 236 3.04 -13.10 6.51
C ASP A 236 3.04 -14.50 7.13
N PHE A 237 4.22 -15.10 7.27
CA PHE A 237 4.39 -16.45 7.82
C PHE A 237 5.63 -16.58 8.71
N ARG A 238 5.73 -17.72 9.41
CA ARG A 238 6.89 -18.12 10.21
C ARG A 238 7.23 -19.60 9.99
N ILE A 239 8.49 -19.97 10.19
CA ILE A 239 9.00 -21.35 10.10
C ILE A 239 9.74 -21.78 11.37
N ARG A 240 9.80 -23.10 11.62
CA ARG A 240 10.83 -23.67 12.50
C ARG A 240 12.17 -23.76 11.75
N PRO A 241 13.30 -23.47 12.42
CA PRO A 241 14.64 -23.40 11.80
C PRO A 241 15.13 -24.74 11.25
N ASP A 242 14.54 -25.87 11.65
CA ASP A 242 14.87 -27.19 11.17
C ASP A 242 14.10 -27.60 9.90
N GLY A 243 13.06 -26.86 9.50
CA GLY A 243 12.17 -27.19 8.38
C GLY A 243 10.96 -28.06 8.74
N SER A 244 10.69 -28.32 10.02
CA SER A 244 9.58 -29.20 10.46
C SER A 244 8.18 -28.60 10.28
N ALA A 245 8.05 -27.27 10.41
CA ALA A 245 6.77 -26.57 10.40
C ALA A 245 6.86 -25.18 9.76
N ILE A 246 5.77 -24.79 9.10
CA ILE A 246 5.51 -23.45 8.55
C ILE A 246 4.07 -23.05 8.86
N GLU A 247 3.87 -21.82 9.34
CA GLU A 247 2.58 -21.31 9.82
C GLU A 247 2.34 -19.87 9.35
N PRO A 248 1.10 -19.51 8.95
CA PRO A 248 0.73 -18.10 8.75
C PRO A 248 0.72 -17.33 10.07
N VAL A 249 0.97 -16.02 9.99
CA VAL A 249 0.90 -15.10 11.14
C VAL A 249 0.03 -13.89 10.81
N THR A 250 -0.44 -13.19 11.84
CA THR A 250 -1.28 -12.01 11.68
C THR A 250 -0.51 -10.87 10.99
N GLY A 251 -1.16 -10.20 10.03
CA GLY A 251 -0.60 -9.11 9.25
C GLY A 251 0.06 -9.53 7.93
N GLN A 252 0.47 -8.54 7.15
CA GLN A 252 1.08 -8.69 5.82
C GLN A 252 2.06 -7.54 5.56
N THR A 253 3.29 -7.85 5.14
CA THR A 253 4.19 -6.92 4.44
C THR A 253 3.90 -6.97 2.95
N HIS A 254 3.86 -5.81 2.29
CA HIS A 254 3.59 -5.69 0.86
C HIS A 254 4.84 -5.41 0.01
N THR A 255 5.84 -4.76 0.61
CA THR A 255 7.16 -4.51 0.03
C THR A 255 8.21 -5.34 0.78
N PHE A 256 9.14 -4.69 1.49
CA PHE A 256 10.33 -5.32 2.06
C PHE A 256 10.50 -4.93 3.53
N GLY A 257 10.65 -5.93 4.41
CA GLY A 257 10.87 -5.75 5.85
C GLY A 257 9.59 -5.70 6.71
N PHE A 258 9.81 -5.86 8.02
CA PHE A 258 8.85 -5.72 9.13
C PHE A 258 9.67 -5.68 10.42
N THR A 259 9.08 -5.31 11.56
CA THR A 259 9.78 -5.30 12.86
C THR A 259 8.84 -5.57 14.03
N PHE A 260 9.38 -5.73 15.25
CA PHE A 260 8.67 -6.14 16.46
C PHE A 260 8.87 -5.16 17.62
N THR A 261 7.88 -5.06 18.52
CA THR A 261 8.07 -4.56 19.89
C THR A 261 8.67 -5.64 20.80
N GLU A 262 9.16 -5.25 21.99
CA GLU A 262 9.52 -6.22 23.05
C GLU A 262 8.34 -7.11 23.49
N ALA A 263 7.09 -6.74 23.21
CA ALA A 263 5.90 -7.55 23.51
C ALA A 263 5.48 -8.47 22.34
N GLY A 264 6.15 -8.37 21.19
CA GLY A 264 5.81 -9.10 19.97
C GLY A 264 4.75 -8.45 19.07
N ASP A 265 4.30 -7.22 19.34
CA ASP A 265 3.47 -6.47 18.39
C ASP A 265 4.27 -6.24 17.10
N ARG A 266 3.65 -6.39 15.93
CA ARG A 266 4.34 -6.28 14.63
C ARG A 266 4.04 -4.96 13.93
N PHE A 267 5.06 -4.37 13.32
CA PHE A 267 4.92 -3.32 12.31
C PHE A 267 5.32 -3.87 10.93
N THR A 268 4.45 -3.74 9.94
CA THR A 268 4.69 -4.12 8.53
C THR A 268 4.58 -2.90 7.61
N VAL A 269 4.89 -3.04 6.32
CA VAL A 269 5.09 -1.88 5.42
C VAL A 269 4.54 -2.10 4.00
N THR A 270 4.11 -0.99 3.36
CA THR A 270 3.92 -0.83 1.91
C THR A 270 4.81 0.31 1.40
N THR A 271 4.94 0.47 0.08
CA THR A 271 5.68 1.59 -0.57
C THR A 271 5.38 2.98 0.00
N THR A 272 4.21 3.21 0.60
CA THR A 272 3.77 4.56 0.99
C THR A 272 3.32 4.72 2.44
N THR A 273 3.29 3.66 3.27
CA THR A 273 2.93 3.77 4.70
C THR A 273 3.29 2.52 5.51
N SER A 274 3.38 2.67 6.82
CA SER A 274 3.58 1.57 7.79
C SER A 274 2.25 1.11 8.39
N PHE A 275 2.18 -0.11 8.90
CA PHE A 275 0.99 -0.70 9.51
C PHE A 275 1.31 -1.32 10.86
N HIS A 276 0.57 -0.94 11.91
CA HIS A 276 0.52 -1.71 13.16
C HIS A 276 -0.42 -2.90 12.95
N VAL A 277 0.08 -4.11 13.25
CA VAL A 277 -0.70 -5.34 13.28
C VAL A 277 -1.39 -5.44 14.65
N ALA A 278 -2.68 -5.78 14.66
CA ALA A 278 -3.43 -5.95 15.90
C ALA A 278 -2.81 -7.03 16.81
N PRO A 279 -2.89 -6.89 18.16
CA PRO A 279 -2.42 -7.88 19.14
C PRO A 279 -3.40 -9.08 19.21
N LEU A 280 -3.60 -9.73 18.06
CA LEU A 280 -4.46 -10.89 17.84
C LEU A 280 -3.66 -11.97 17.06
N PRO A 281 -2.75 -12.72 17.71
CA PRO A 281 -1.98 -13.78 17.05
C PRO A 281 -2.86 -14.84 16.36
N TRP A 282 -2.41 -15.29 15.18
CA TRP A 282 -3.19 -16.12 14.25
C TRP A 282 -3.71 -17.41 14.89
N ASN A 283 -2.92 -18.05 15.75
CA ASN A 283 -3.29 -19.28 16.45
C ASN A 283 -4.55 -19.11 17.32
N TYR A 284 -4.68 -18.00 18.06
CA TYR A 284 -5.88 -17.74 18.86
C TYR A 284 -7.10 -17.45 17.99
N LEU A 285 -6.94 -16.73 16.88
CA LEU A 285 -8.03 -16.47 15.96
C LEU A 285 -8.51 -17.76 15.28
N ALA A 286 -7.59 -18.57 14.78
CA ALA A 286 -7.87 -19.80 14.05
C ALA A 286 -8.55 -20.89 14.91
N ARG A 287 -8.42 -20.86 16.25
CA ARG A 287 -9.06 -21.84 17.14
C ARG A 287 -10.59 -21.73 17.19
N ASN A 288 -11.19 -20.62 16.75
CA ASN A 288 -12.64 -20.51 16.58
C ASN A 288 -13.05 -20.24 15.12
N PRO A 289 -13.14 -21.28 14.28
CA PRO A 289 -13.51 -21.14 12.86
C PRO A 289 -14.99 -20.77 12.62
N ASP A 290 -15.78 -20.58 13.68
CA ASP A 290 -17.18 -20.12 13.60
C ASP A 290 -17.30 -18.59 13.51
N VAL A 291 -16.24 -17.84 13.85
CA VAL A 291 -16.21 -16.37 13.91
C VAL A 291 -15.46 -15.83 12.71
N ALA A 292 -16.00 -14.83 12.01
CA ALA A 292 -15.25 -14.09 10.99
C ALA A 292 -14.31 -13.05 11.62
N THR A 293 -13.05 -12.99 11.19
CA THR A 293 -12.04 -12.01 11.61
C THR A 293 -11.63 -11.15 10.42
N GLY A 294 -11.98 -9.86 10.43
CA GLY A 294 -11.56 -8.92 9.38
C GLY A 294 -10.12 -8.42 9.56
N THR A 295 -9.70 -7.52 8.67
CA THR A 295 -8.30 -7.07 8.50
C THR A 295 -7.65 -6.61 9.83
N PRO A 296 -6.65 -7.34 10.35
CA PRO A 296 -6.04 -7.07 11.65
C PRO A 296 -4.86 -6.10 11.54
N GLN A 297 -5.02 -5.03 10.77
CA GLN A 297 -4.00 -4.00 10.54
C GLN A 297 -4.58 -2.60 10.60
N SER A 298 -3.75 -1.59 10.82
CA SER A 298 -4.10 -0.18 10.66
C SER A 298 -2.90 0.61 10.17
N GLY A 299 -3.11 1.46 9.17
CA GLY A 299 -2.08 2.38 8.69
C GLY A 299 -1.68 3.36 9.81
N VAL A 300 -0.39 3.57 9.99
CA VAL A 300 0.19 4.35 11.09
C VAL A 300 1.37 5.18 10.60
N GLY A 301 1.56 6.34 11.25
CA GLY A 301 2.66 7.24 10.96
C GLY A 301 2.31 8.32 9.95
N ASP A 302 3.25 9.27 9.86
CA ASP A 302 3.27 10.24 8.77
C ASP A 302 3.65 9.53 7.45
N ARG A 303 3.29 10.15 6.33
CA ARG A 303 3.61 9.74 4.97
C ARG A 303 4.45 10.79 4.22
N ARG A 304 4.72 11.93 4.85
CA ARG A 304 5.59 12.99 4.32
C ARG A 304 7.06 12.59 4.42
N ALA A 305 7.80 12.84 3.35
CA ALA A 305 9.25 12.78 3.29
C ALA A 305 9.85 14.20 3.34
N TYR A 306 11.02 14.34 3.95
CA TYR A 306 11.80 15.59 3.99
C TYR A 306 13.23 15.36 3.48
N SER A 307 13.32 15.02 2.19
CA SER A 307 14.55 14.76 1.42
C SER A 307 15.55 15.93 1.48
N LEU A 308 16.86 15.62 1.42
CA LEU A 308 17.94 16.61 1.29
C LEU A 308 18.63 16.58 -0.07
N SER A 309 18.55 15.45 -0.77
CA SER A 309 18.78 15.36 -2.19
C SER A 309 17.70 16.15 -2.95
N LYS A 310 17.98 16.47 -4.21
CA LYS A 310 16.91 16.84 -5.15
C LYS A 310 16.23 15.55 -5.63
N PRO A 311 14.94 15.56 -5.98
CA PRO A 311 14.34 14.44 -6.70
C PRO A 311 15.15 14.15 -7.98
N HIS A 312 15.24 12.87 -8.35
CA HIS A 312 15.93 12.47 -9.58
C HIS A 312 15.32 13.21 -10.80
N PRO A 313 16.11 13.75 -11.76
CA PRO A 313 15.61 14.59 -12.85
C PRO A 313 14.43 14.01 -13.64
N TRP A 314 14.34 12.68 -13.81
CA TRP A 314 13.19 12.04 -14.45
C TRP A 314 11.87 12.30 -13.69
N ARG A 315 11.89 12.35 -12.34
CA ARG A 315 10.72 12.63 -11.50
C ARG A 315 10.19 14.04 -11.73
N GLN A 316 11.10 15.02 -11.79
CA GLN A 316 10.74 16.41 -12.07
C GLN A 316 10.17 16.54 -13.49
N LYS A 317 10.83 15.98 -14.51
CA LYS A 317 10.33 16.01 -15.90
C LYS A 317 8.96 15.33 -16.05
N ARG A 318 8.68 14.26 -15.29
CA ARG A 318 7.36 13.60 -15.23
C ARG A 318 6.28 14.49 -14.58
N ALA A 319 6.65 15.31 -13.61
CA ALA A 319 5.73 16.22 -12.91
C ALA A 319 5.49 17.52 -13.68
N ASP A 320 6.50 18.00 -14.42
CA ASP A 320 6.41 19.19 -15.27
C ASP A 320 5.58 18.95 -16.54
N ASP A 321 5.58 17.70 -17.07
CA ASP A 321 4.69 17.28 -18.16
C ASP A 321 3.23 17.18 -17.67
N PRO A 322 2.30 18.03 -18.13
CA PRO A 322 0.94 18.07 -17.59
C PRO A 322 0.13 16.81 -17.88
N ALA A 323 0.45 16.09 -18.96
CA ALA A 323 -0.27 14.89 -19.36
C ALA A 323 0.21 13.66 -18.57
N TYR A 324 1.52 13.53 -18.36
CA TYR A 324 2.09 12.52 -17.46
C TYR A 324 1.72 12.79 -15.99
N PHE A 325 1.80 14.04 -15.50
CA PHE A 325 1.35 14.38 -14.15
C PHE A 325 -0.14 14.06 -13.94
N GLN A 326 -1.01 14.44 -14.88
CA GLN A 326 -2.43 14.08 -14.80
C GLN A 326 -2.63 12.55 -14.88
N TYR A 327 -1.90 11.84 -15.74
CA TYR A 327 -1.98 10.36 -15.86
C TYR A 327 -1.60 9.65 -14.56
N TYR A 328 -0.57 10.13 -13.85
CA TYR A 328 -0.13 9.55 -12.58
C TYR A 328 -1.04 9.96 -11.42
N LYS A 329 -1.36 11.25 -11.27
CA LYS A 329 -2.12 11.80 -10.12
C LYS A 329 -3.50 11.18 -9.97
N SER A 330 -4.14 10.93 -11.09
CA SER A 330 -5.48 10.33 -11.20
C SER A 330 -5.52 8.81 -11.00
N ARG A 331 -4.37 8.11 -11.10
CA ARG A 331 -4.30 6.65 -10.92
C ARG A 331 -3.69 6.26 -9.57
N TYR A 332 -2.63 6.95 -9.16
CA TYR A 332 -1.79 6.61 -8.01
C TYR A 332 -1.85 7.66 -6.89
N GLY A 333 -2.58 8.77 -7.11
CA GLY A 333 -2.71 9.85 -6.14
C GLY A 333 -1.57 10.87 -6.21
N ALA A 334 -1.69 11.94 -5.42
CA ALA A 334 -0.73 13.04 -5.39
C ALA A 334 0.68 12.58 -4.99
N ALA A 335 0.79 11.72 -3.96
CA ALA A 335 2.06 11.24 -3.41
C ALA A 335 2.97 10.52 -4.43
N GLU A 336 2.37 9.79 -5.36
CA GLU A 336 3.07 9.01 -6.41
C GLU A 336 3.37 9.85 -7.66
N SER A 337 3.02 11.14 -7.65
CA SER A 337 2.97 12.02 -8.85
C SER A 337 3.73 13.32 -8.67
N GLU A 338 3.68 13.91 -7.47
CA GLU A 338 4.63 14.93 -7.01
C GLU A 338 6.05 14.34 -7.07
N PRO A 339 7.08 15.16 -7.38
CA PRO A 339 8.43 14.64 -7.58
C PRO A 339 9.11 14.25 -6.26
N ASP A 340 8.72 14.86 -5.14
CA ASP A 340 9.30 14.72 -3.80
C ASP A 340 8.24 15.02 -2.72
N GLY A 341 8.56 14.77 -1.45
CA GLY A 341 7.76 15.16 -0.29
C GLY A 341 6.89 14.06 0.30
N TRP A 342 6.91 12.84 -0.26
CA TRP A 342 6.11 11.70 0.18
C TRP A 342 6.90 10.40 0.14
N PHE A 343 6.53 9.44 0.98
CA PHE A 343 7.00 8.06 0.85
C PHE A 343 6.39 7.41 -0.40
N THR A 344 7.26 6.93 -1.31
CA THR A 344 6.96 6.18 -2.55
C THR A 344 7.71 4.84 -2.66
N ALA A 345 8.68 4.57 -1.79
CA ALA A 345 9.50 3.35 -1.75
C ALA A 345 9.73 2.81 -0.32
N ALA A 346 8.88 3.15 0.66
CA ALA A 346 9.06 2.79 2.06
C ALA A 346 9.29 1.28 2.30
N CYS A 347 10.34 0.98 3.07
CA CYS A 347 10.82 -0.39 3.33
C CYS A 347 11.75 -0.46 4.55
N GLY A 348 12.22 -1.67 4.89
CA GLY A 348 13.28 -1.90 5.87
C GLY A 348 13.03 -1.37 7.29
N PRO A 349 11.81 -1.43 7.87
CA PRO A 349 11.53 -0.85 9.17
C PRO A 349 12.27 -1.56 10.30
N LEU A 350 12.66 -0.80 11.33
CA LEU A 350 13.38 -1.27 12.51
C LEU A 350 12.86 -0.56 13.76
N LEU A 351 12.42 -1.32 14.77
CA LEU A 351 12.26 -0.81 16.12
C LEU A 351 13.55 -1.06 16.90
N TYR A 352 14.22 -0.02 17.37
CA TYR A 352 15.53 -0.15 18.03
C TYR A 352 15.37 -0.61 19.49
N GLN A 353 15.57 -1.91 19.74
CA GLN A 353 15.44 -2.55 21.07
C GLN A 353 16.75 -2.59 21.90
N ASP A 354 17.77 -1.81 21.50
CA ASP A 354 19.07 -1.74 22.18
C ASP A 354 19.19 -0.48 23.03
N HIS A 355 20.24 -0.40 23.85
CA HIS A 355 20.58 0.77 24.67
C HIS A 355 21.93 1.42 24.30
N ALA A 356 22.64 0.89 23.30
CA ALA A 356 24.00 1.35 22.96
C ALA A 356 24.04 2.73 22.26
N LEU A 357 22.97 3.09 21.55
CA LEU A 357 22.77 4.43 20.98
C LEU A 357 21.84 5.26 21.90
N PRO A 358 22.30 6.40 22.44
CA PRO A 358 21.57 7.11 23.49
C PRO A 358 20.24 7.68 22.99
N GLY A 359 19.20 7.52 23.81
CA GLY A 359 17.88 8.07 23.56
C GLY A 359 17.06 7.41 22.44
N LEU A 360 17.62 6.44 21.70
CA LEU A 360 16.91 5.80 20.57
C LEU A 360 16.07 4.57 20.95
N HIS A 361 16.22 4.03 22.16
CA HIS A 361 15.54 2.81 22.61
C HIS A 361 14.00 2.93 22.47
N GLY A 362 13.37 1.93 21.86
CA GLY A 362 11.93 1.88 21.62
C GLY A 362 11.44 2.80 20.50
N GLN A 363 12.33 3.43 19.74
CA GLN A 363 11.97 4.27 18.59
C GLN A 363 11.98 3.47 17.29
N TYR A 364 11.15 3.91 16.35
CA TYR A 364 10.90 3.29 15.06
C TYR A 364 11.65 4.02 13.96
N PHE A 365 12.33 3.28 13.10
CA PHE A 365 13.07 3.74 11.94
C PHE A 365 12.53 3.07 10.68
N LEU A 366 12.62 3.76 9.55
CA LEU A 366 12.09 3.30 8.25
C LEU A 366 12.94 3.85 7.11
N CYS A 367 13.32 3.01 6.15
CA CYS A 367 14.01 3.47 4.95
C CYS A 367 13.03 4.12 3.96
N GLU A 368 13.44 5.25 3.38
CA GLU A 368 12.89 5.76 2.12
C GLU A 368 14.05 5.83 1.11
N PRO A 369 14.22 4.78 0.27
CA PRO A 369 15.31 4.71 -0.70
C PRO A 369 15.25 5.84 -1.72
N SER A 370 14.06 6.18 -2.21
CA SER A 370 13.84 7.15 -3.30
C SER A 370 13.96 8.61 -2.86
N GLY A 371 13.75 8.89 -1.58
CA GLY A 371 14.10 10.17 -0.93
C GLY A 371 15.54 10.23 -0.39
N ASN A 372 16.34 9.16 -0.60
CA ASN A 372 17.70 9.00 -0.09
C ASN A 372 17.80 9.23 1.45
N LEU A 373 16.90 8.60 2.24
CA LEU A 373 16.76 8.91 3.66
C LEU A 373 16.31 7.73 4.55
N ILE A 374 16.43 7.94 5.86
CA ILE A 374 15.90 7.10 6.94
C ILE A 374 15.06 7.99 7.85
N HIS A 375 13.76 7.70 7.86
CA HIS A 375 12.76 8.33 8.71
C HIS A 375 12.83 7.80 10.16
N ARG A 376 12.39 8.62 11.13
CA ARG A 376 12.27 8.25 12.55
C ARG A 376 10.94 8.69 13.17
N ALA A 377 10.34 7.78 13.95
CA ALA A 377 9.12 8.01 14.70
C ALA A 377 9.18 7.43 16.12
N LEU A 378 8.41 8.03 17.03
CA LEU A 378 8.08 7.46 18.33
C LEU A 378 6.87 6.54 18.19
N VAL A 379 6.93 5.38 18.86
CA VAL A 379 5.76 4.52 19.07
C VAL A 379 4.89 5.11 20.18
N VAL A 380 3.59 5.29 19.92
CA VAL A 380 2.63 5.86 20.87
C VAL A 380 1.41 4.96 20.96
N ALA A 381 1.02 4.55 22.17
CA ALA A 381 -0.16 3.72 22.40
C ALA A 381 -1.45 4.55 22.27
N ASP A 382 -2.43 3.99 21.57
CA ASP A 382 -3.82 4.47 21.48
C ASP A 382 -4.73 3.32 21.92
N GLY A 383 -4.93 3.23 23.24
CA GLY A 383 -5.44 2.01 23.88
C GLY A 383 -4.60 0.79 23.49
N PRO A 384 -5.21 -0.26 22.89
CA PRO A 384 -4.48 -1.45 22.44
C PRO A 384 -3.89 -1.30 21.03
N ALA A 385 -4.16 -0.21 20.31
CA ALA A 385 -3.42 0.10 19.09
C ALA A 385 -2.06 0.72 19.43
N LEU A 386 -1.06 0.53 18.57
CA LEU A 386 0.11 1.40 18.52
C LEU A 386 0.00 2.28 17.29
N THR A 387 0.49 3.50 17.41
CA THR A 387 0.60 4.50 16.35
C THR A 387 2.03 4.99 16.27
N LEU A 388 2.38 5.65 15.16
CA LEU A 388 3.69 6.27 14.97
C LEU A 388 3.50 7.78 14.84
N ARG A 389 4.40 8.55 15.45
CA ARG A 389 4.46 10.02 15.36
C ARG A 389 5.91 10.45 15.16
N ARG A 390 6.17 11.44 14.29
CA ARG A 390 7.52 12.02 14.11
C ARG A 390 8.16 12.38 15.46
N ALA A 391 9.48 12.23 15.56
CA ALA A 391 10.19 12.64 16.78
C ALA A 391 10.12 14.17 16.95
N PRO A 392 10.09 14.69 18.20
CA PRO A 392 10.10 16.14 18.44
C PRO A 392 11.34 16.81 17.83
N GLY A 393 11.13 17.88 17.05
CA GLY A 393 12.17 18.55 16.27
C GLY A 393 12.43 17.96 14.87
N GLU A 394 11.78 16.84 14.53
CA GLU A 394 11.82 16.19 13.21
C GLU A 394 10.47 16.30 12.47
N GLU A 395 9.63 17.28 12.82
CA GLU A 395 8.32 17.52 12.18
C GLU A 395 8.43 17.97 10.71
N GLN A 396 9.59 18.48 10.29
CA GLN A 396 9.88 18.93 8.92
C GLN A 396 11.31 18.55 8.46
N SER A 397 11.83 17.44 8.96
CA SER A 397 13.16 16.90 8.64
C SER A 397 13.19 15.40 8.90
N GLU A 398 14.23 14.71 8.46
CA GLU A 398 14.46 13.30 8.80
C GLU A 398 15.68 13.13 9.69
N PHE A 399 15.69 12.03 10.44
CA PHE A 399 16.79 11.64 11.32
C PHE A 399 18.10 11.42 10.56
N ALA A 400 18.06 10.75 9.40
CA ALA A 400 19.19 10.69 8.49
C ALA A 400 18.72 10.91 7.05
N ALA A 401 19.26 11.90 6.36
CA ALA A 401 19.00 12.13 4.93
C ALA A 401 20.31 12.56 4.25
N THR A 402 20.51 12.15 3.00
CA THR A 402 21.75 12.47 2.26
C THR A 402 21.50 13.34 1.05
N THR A 403 22.53 14.08 0.65
CA THR A 403 22.56 14.82 -0.63
C THR A 403 23.04 13.93 -1.80
N ASP A 404 23.41 12.68 -1.55
CA ASP A 404 23.82 11.72 -2.57
C ASP A 404 22.60 11.00 -3.18
N GLN A 405 22.21 11.41 -4.39
CA GLN A 405 21.04 10.88 -5.10
C GLN A 405 21.15 9.38 -5.43
N TRP A 406 22.35 8.81 -5.43
CA TRP A 406 22.57 7.37 -5.68
C TRP A 406 22.41 6.50 -4.43
N SER A 407 22.40 7.09 -3.22
CA SER A 407 22.32 6.33 -1.97
C SER A 407 20.87 5.95 -1.66
N HIS A 408 20.63 4.65 -1.57
CA HIS A 408 19.31 4.05 -1.43
C HIS A 408 19.32 3.07 -0.25
N PRO A 409 19.20 3.56 1.00
CA PRO A 409 18.98 2.71 2.18
C PRO A 409 17.74 1.82 1.96
N MET A 410 17.87 0.51 2.11
CA MET A 410 16.81 -0.49 1.84
C MET A 410 16.46 -1.35 3.06
N HIS A 411 17.39 -1.53 4.00
CA HIS A 411 17.24 -2.46 5.13
C HIS A 411 18.03 -1.94 6.34
N LEU A 412 17.36 -1.92 7.51
CA LEU A 412 17.92 -1.54 8.80
C LEU A 412 17.91 -2.75 9.74
N LEU A 413 18.98 -2.94 10.53
CA LEU A 413 19.04 -4.02 11.52
C LEU A 413 19.95 -3.71 12.72
N HIS A 414 19.85 -4.55 13.75
CA HIS A 414 20.69 -4.53 14.94
C HIS A 414 22.07 -5.16 14.69
N GLY A 415 23.14 -4.45 15.06
CA GLY A 415 24.51 -4.96 15.02
C GLY A 415 24.89 -5.81 16.25
N PRO A 416 25.99 -6.59 16.15
CA PRO A 416 26.54 -7.34 17.28
C PRO A 416 27.08 -6.42 18.39
N ASP A 417 27.37 -5.17 18.03
CA ASP A 417 27.86 -4.10 18.90
C ASP A 417 26.74 -3.17 19.38
N GLY A 418 25.47 -3.41 18.99
CA GLY A 418 24.32 -2.57 19.31
C GLY A 418 24.17 -1.29 18.48
N ALA A 419 24.99 -1.08 17.46
CA ALA A 419 24.75 -0.03 16.46
C ALA A 419 23.57 -0.39 15.55
N ILE A 420 23.03 0.61 14.83
CA ILE A 420 22.11 0.36 13.70
C ILE A 420 22.97 0.17 12.45
N TRP A 421 22.73 -0.91 11.73
CA TRP A 421 23.42 -1.19 10.47
C TRP A 421 22.47 -1.02 9.30
N ILE A 422 22.99 -0.44 8.21
CA ILE A 422 22.23 0.05 7.07
C ILE A 422 22.77 -0.62 5.81
N VAL A 423 21.89 -1.26 5.05
CA VAL A 423 22.18 -1.79 3.71
C VAL A 423 21.68 -0.78 2.67
N ASP A 424 22.59 -0.33 1.80
CA ASP A 424 22.36 0.64 0.72
C ASP A 424 22.62 -0.03 -0.64
N TYR A 425 21.64 0.08 -1.55
CA TYR A 425 21.67 -0.56 -2.86
C TYR A 425 22.54 0.17 -3.91
N TYR A 426 22.91 1.42 -3.63
CA TYR A 426 23.78 2.32 -4.37
C TYR A 426 23.71 2.31 -5.92
N ARG A 427 22.73 3.00 -6.52
CA ARG A 427 22.45 2.99 -7.98
C ARG A 427 21.80 4.29 -8.48
N GLU A 428 21.66 4.49 -9.81
CA GLU A 428 21.07 5.73 -10.37
C GLU A 428 19.56 5.84 -10.11
N ILE A 429 18.85 4.70 -10.24
CA ILE A 429 17.39 4.58 -10.17
C ILE A 429 17.04 3.33 -9.36
N ILE A 430 16.27 3.50 -8.28
CA ILE A 430 15.80 2.42 -7.39
C ILE A 430 14.34 2.03 -7.65
N GLU A 431 13.57 2.90 -8.29
CA GLU A 431 12.15 2.66 -8.59
C GLU A 431 11.96 1.59 -9.67
N ASP A 432 10.84 0.86 -9.62
CA ASP A 432 10.39 0.03 -10.73
C ASP A 432 10.36 0.85 -12.03
N TYR A 433 11.16 0.43 -13.00
CA TYR A 433 11.35 1.12 -14.28
C TYR A 433 10.03 1.52 -14.96
N SER A 434 8.94 0.76 -14.78
CA SER A 434 7.66 1.10 -15.42
C SER A 434 7.04 2.40 -14.89
N ALA A 435 7.35 2.84 -13.66
CA ALA A 435 6.89 4.09 -13.06
C ALA A 435 7.48 5.37 -13.72
N ILE A 436 8.44 5.19 -14.62
CA ILE A 436 9.16 6.24 -15.34
C ILE A 436 8.53 6.41 -16.74
N PRO A 437 8.33 7.65 -17.25
CA PRO A 437 7.90 7.90 -18.63
C PRO A 437 8.78 7.18 -19.66
N ARG A 438 8.18 6.59 -20.72
CA ARG A 438 8.91 5.68 -21.61
C ARG A 438 10.07 6.36 -22.34
N HIS A 439 9.89 7.59 -22.83
CA HIS A 439 10.99 8.38 -23.40
C HIS A 439 12.10 8.74 -22.40
N LEU A 440 11.83 8.79 -21.08
CA LEU A 440 12.85 9.00 -20.05
C LEU A 440 13.54 7.68 -19.65
N GLN A 441 12.81 6.56 -19.64
CA GLN A 441 13.41 5.21 -19.57
C GLN A 441 14.46 5.01 -20.67
N GLN A 442 14.22 5.55 -21.88
CA GLN A 442 15.15 5.48 -23.01
C GLN A 442 16.43 6.32 -22.84
N GLN A 443 16.50 7.17 -21.81
CA GLN A 443 17.58 8.13 -21.59
C GLN A 443 18.39 7.83 -20.31
N TYR A 444 17.73 7.57 -19.18
CA TYR A 444 18.40 7.37 -17.88
C TYR A 444 18.83 5.91 -17.63
N GLY A 445 19.79 5.72 -16.73
CA GLY A 445 20.41 4.43 -16.42
C GLY A 445 19.55 3.53 -15.53
N LEU A 446 18.51 2.90 -16.09
CA LEU A 446 17.62 1.99 -15.33
C LEU A 446 18.35 0.89 -14.55
N TYR A 447 19.47 0.39 -15.10
CA TYR A 447 20.33 -0.63 -14.50
C TYR A 447 21.72 -0.09 -14.07
N ALA A 448 21.95 1.23 -14.12
CA ALA A 448 23.25 1.81 -13.75
C ALA A 448 23.51 1.70 -12.25
N GLY A 449 24.67 1.17 -11.87
CA GLY A 449 25.03 0.87 -10.48
C GLY A 449 24.68 -0.55 -10.01
N HIS A 450 24.25 -1.46 -10.90
CA HIS A 450 24.03 -2.87 -10.51
C HIS A 450 25.28 -3.57 -9.92
N ASP A 451 26.46 -3.03 -10.21
CA ASP A 451 27.79 -3.43 -9.77
C ASP A 451 28.18 -2.86 -8.39
N ARG A 452 27.28 -2.13 -7.72
CA ARG A 452 27.54 -1.35 -6.50
C ARG A 452 26.59 -1.68 -5.38
N GLY A 453 26.98 -1.29 -4.18
CA GLY A 453 26.25 -1.52 -2.94
C GLY A 453 27.11 -1.15 -1.75
N ARG A 454 26.49 -0.73 -0.64
CA ARG A 454 27.21 -0.21 0.53
C ARG A 454 26.59 -0.71 1.82
N ILE A 455 27.43 -0.91 2.83
CA ILE A 455 27.02 -1.23 4.19
C ILE A 455 27.61 -0.17 5.10
N TYR A 456 26.73 0.54 5.82
CA TYR A 456 27.14 1.53 6.82
C TYR A 456 26.79 1.06 8.23
N ARG A 457 27.59 1.50 9.21
CA ARG A 457 27.25 1.48 10.63
C ARG A 457 26.89 2.89 11.08
N LEU A 458 25.67 3.05 11.60
CA LEU A 458 25.26 4.26 12.31
C LEU A 458 25.62 4.11 13.79
N THR A 459 26.58 4.91 14.23
CA THR A 459 27.09 4.91 15.61
C THR A 459 26.88 6.27 16.29
N HIS A 460 27.22 6.36 17.58
CA HIS A 460 27.18 7.59 18.37
C HIS A 460 28.46 7.74 19.19
N GLU A 461 28.93 8.97 19.40
CA GLU A 461 30.22 9.23 20.07
C GLU A 461 30.28 8.88 21.56
N GLN A 462 29.12 8.74 22.19
CA GLN A 462 28.97 8.25 23.56
C GLN A 462 28.75 6.73 23.65
N LYS A 463 28.71 6.02 22.51
CA LYS A 463 28.60 4.56 22.47
C LYS A 463 29.88 3.95 23.04
N ALA A 464 29.74 3.04 24.00
CA ALA A 464 30.89 2.28 24.50
C ALA A 464 31.53 1.43 23.39
N PRO A 465 32.87 1.35 23.33
CA PRO A 465 33.56 0.30 22.60
C PRO A 465 33.21 -1.05 23.23
N GLU A 466 32.51 -1.90 22.48
CA GLU A 466 32.15 -3.25 22.89
C GLU A 466 33.03 -4.26 22.15
N PRO A 467 33.68 -5.22 22.83
CA PRO A 467 34.47 -6.24 22.15
C PRO A 467 33.56 -7.16 21.32
N ALA A 468 34.06 -7.58 20.16
CA ALA A 468 33.44 -8.64 19.38
C ALA A 468 33.47 -9.95 20.19
N ALA A 469 32.28 -10.47 20.53
CA ALA A 469 32.13 -11.69 21.30
C ALA A 469 31.96 -12.89 20.36
N ASP A 470 32.92 -13.81 20.36
CA ASP A 470 32.77 -15.13 19.75
C ASP A 470 31.87 -16.01 20.64
N MET A 471 30.56 -15.80 20.50
CA MET A 471 29.50 -16.52 21.20
C MET A 471 29.59 -18.03 20.98
N SER A 472 30.21 -18.48 19.88
CA SER A 472 30.36 -19.89 19.55
C SER A 472 31.19 -20.66 20.59
N LYS A 473 32.15 -19.99 21.26
CA LYS A 473 33.03 -20.61 22.27
C LYS A 473 32.46 -20.64 23.69
N LEU A 474 31.36 -19.94 23.95
CA LEU A 474 30.77 -19.84 25.28
C LEU A 474 30.09 -21.15 25.72
N ASP A 475 30.20 -21.49 27.01
CA ASP A 475 29.51 -22.62 27.61
C ASP A 475 28.04 -22.29 27.98
N ALA A 476 27.29 -23.27 28.48
CA ALA A 476 25.88 -23.10 28.83
C ALA A 476 25.62 -22.04 29.92
N THR A 477 26.57 -21.83 30.84
CA THR A 477 26.46 -20.85 31.93
C THR A 477 26.82 -19.44 31.43
N SER A 478 27.88 -19.31 30.63
CA SER A 478 28.22 -18.04 29.98
C SER A 478 27.15 -17.58 28.99
N LEU A 479 26.58 -18.50 28.20
CA LEU A 479 25.44 -18.21 27.33
C LEU A 479 24.19 -17.83 28.14
N ALA A 480 23.92 -18.48 29.29
CA ALA A 480 22.81 -18.07 30.14
C ALA A 480 22.94 -16.61 30.59
N ALA A 481 24.14 -16.18 31.02
CA ALA A 481 24.41 -14.80 31.41
C ALA A 481 24.21 -13.80 30.24
N GLU A 482 24.60 -14.14 29.01
CA GLU A 482 24.37 -13.30 27.84
C GLU A 482 22.88 -13.21 27.42
N THR A 483 21.97 -14.04 27.96
CA THR A 483 20.52 -13.77 27.82
C THR A 483 20.07 -12.52 28.57
N ALA A 484 20.87 -12.02 29.53
CA ALA A 484 20.66 -10.75 30.22
C ALA A 484 21.38 -9.55 29.59
N SER A 485 22.11 -9.76 28.50
CA SER A 485 22.92 -8.73 27.83
C SER A 485 22.10 -7.50 27.42
N PRO A 486 22.62 -6.26 27.55
CA PRO A 486 21.94 -5.09 27.02
C PRO A 486 21.87 -5.09 25.48
N LEU A 487 22.71 -5.90 24.81
CA LEU A 487 22.79 -6.02 23.36
C LEU A 487 21.86 -7.11 22.82
N LEU A 488 20.92 -6.75 21.93
CA LEU A 488 19.89 -7.64 21.37
C LEU A 488 20.50 -8.82 20.63
N TRP A 489 21.51 -8.57 19.79
CA TRP A 489 22.18 -9.65 19.04
C TRP A 489 22.82 -10.68 19.98
N ARG A 490 23.41 -10.25 21.11
CA ARG A 490 23.93 -11.18 22.12
C ARG A 490 22.81 -11.96 22.81
N ARG A 491 21.72 -11.30 23.23
CA ARG A 491 20.54 -11.98 23.82
C ARG A 491 19.96 -13.05 22.90
N GLN A 492 19.71 -12.69 21.64
CA GLN A 492 19.13 -13.58 20.63
C GLN A 492 20.09 -14.71 20.25
N THR A 493 21.38 -14.43 20.07
CA THR A 493 22.39 -15.45 19.77
C THR A 493 22.58 -16.40 20.95
N ALA A 494 22.57 -15.90 22.19
CA ALA A 494 22.61 -16.73 23.39
C ALA A 494 21.40 -17.66 23.49
N GLN A 495 20.18 -17.13 23.36
CA GLN A 495 18.95 -17.93 23.31
C GLN A 495 19.00 -19.00 22.20
N ARG A 496 19.38 -18.62 20.98
CA ARG A 496 19.53 -19.52 19.83
C ARG A 496 20.51 -20.65 20.14
N LEU A 497 21.72 -20.33 20.58
CA LEU A 497 22.77 -21.32 20.87
C LEU A 497 22.39 -22.26 22.02
N LEU A 498 21.73 -21.76 23.07
CA LEU A 498 21.26 -22.61 24.17
C LEU A 498 20.24 -23.65 23.68
N VAL A 499 19.30 -23.24 22.83
CA VAL A 499 18.27 -24.12 22.27
C VAL A 499 18.85 -25.08 21.22
N GLU A 500 19.66 -24.59 20.27
CA GLU A 500 20.31 -25.41 19.24
C GLU A 500 21.27 -26.47 19.84
N ARG A 501 21.85 -26.20 21.00
CA ARG A 501 22.72 -27.15 21.74
C ARG A 501 21.96 -28.01 22.76
N ASN A 502 20.66 -27.81 22.94
CA ASN A 502 19.84 -28.42 24.00
C ASN A 502 20.50 -28.30 25.40
N ALA A 503 20.97 -27.09 25.73
CA ALA A 503 21.92 -26.82 26.81
C ALA A 503 21.27 -26.82 28.21
N ALA A 504 20.79 -27.97 28.67
CA ALA A 504 20.10 -28.14 29.96
C ALA A 504 20.89 -27.62 31.18
N ALA A 505 22.23 -27.58 31.12
CA ALA A 505 23.08 -27.00 32.16
C ALA A 505 22.86 -25.49 32.40
N ALA A 506 22.22 -24.77 31.47
CA ALA A 506 21.86 -23.36 31.63
C ALA A 506 20.64 -23.13 32.55
N VAL A 507 19.80 -24.15 32.75
CA VAL A 507 18.49 -24.03 33.44
C VAL A 507 18.60 -23.42 34.86
N PRO A 508 19.58 -23.79 35.71
CA PRO A 508 19.75 -23.17 37.04
C PRO A 508 20.11 -21.67 36.97
N ALA A 509 20.97 -21.27 36.03
CA ALA A 509 21.37 -19.88 35.84
C ALA A 509 20.19 -19.03 35.32
N LEU A 510 19.44 -19.54 34.35
CA LEU A 510 18.22 -18.90 33.83
C LEU A 510 17.14 -18.75 34.92
N LYS A 511 16.96 -19.75 35.80
CA LYS A 511 16.05 -19.63 36.96
C LYS A 511 16.53 -18.62 38.00
N THR A 512 17.84 -18.51 38.24
CA THR A 512 18.43 -17.44 39.08
C THR A 512 18.17 -16.06 38.48
N GLN A 513 18.27 -15.90 37.16
CA GLN A 513 17.95 -14.64 36.45
C GLN A 513 16.46 -14.26 36.58
N LEU A 514 15.53 -15.22 36.58
CA LEU A 514 14.11 -14.94 36.87
C LEU A 514 13.87 -14.44 38.30
N ALA A 515 14.69 -14.85 39.28
CA ALA A 515 14.59 -14.36 40.66
C ALA A 515 15.30 -13.00 40.89
N GLY A 516 16.06 -12.50 39.92
CA GLY A 516 16.83 -11.26 40.02
C GLY A 516 16.06 -10.00 39.59
N LYS A 517 16.70 -8.84 39.73
CA LYS A 517 16.21 -7.56 39.19
C LYS A 517 16.80 -7.32 37.80
N HIS A 518 16.07 -7.70 36.76
CA HIS A 518 16.50 -7.61 35.36
C HIS A 518 15.55 -6.75 34.50
N THR A 519 15.99 -6.40 33.29
CA THR A 519 15.18 -5.66 32.30
C THR A 519 14.07 -6.53 31.72
N ALA A 520 13.05 -5.90 31.12
CA ALA A 520 11.95 -6.61 30.46
C ALA A 520 12.46 -7.60 29.40
N SER A 521 13.26 -7.15 28.43
CA SER A 521 14.01 -7.99 27.49
C SER A 521 14.69 -9.20 28.15
N SER A 522 15.48 -9.00 29.21
CA SER A 522 16.24 -10.08 29.88
C SER A 522 15.33 -11.13 30.54
N LEU A 523 14.20 -10.71 31.12
CA LEU A 523 13.20 -11.62 31.70
C LEU A 523 12.45 -12.41 30.61
N ILE A 524 12.08 -11.74 29.51
CA ILE A 524 11.41 -12.35 28.36
C ILE A 524 12.32 -13.40 27.71
N THR A 525 13.60 -13.08 27.46
CA THR A 525 14.57 -14.02 26.90
C THR A 525 14.78 -15.22 27.83
N ALA A 526 14.91 -15.04 29.14
CA ALA A 526 15.04 -16.16 30.09
C ALA A 526 13.81 -17.07 30.11
N LEU A 527 12.60 -16.49 30.25
CA LEU A 527 11.33 -17.24 30.22
C LEU A 527 11.19 -18.06 28.93
N ARG A 528 11.47 -17.43 27.77
CA ARG A 528 11.34 -18.08 26.46
C ARG A 528 12.44 -19.11 26.19
N THR A 529 13.64 -18.93 26.72
CA THR A 529 14.72 -19.93 26.63
C THR A 529 14.38 -21.16 27.47
N LEU A 530 13.87 -20.97 28.70
CA LEU A 530 13.40 -22.07 29.54
C LEU A 530 12.22 -22.83 28.92
N ASP A 531 11.29 -22.15 28.23
CA ASP A 531 10.20 -22.81 27.51
C ASP A 531 10.70 -23.67 26.33
N GLN A 532 11.63 -23.13 25.53
CA GLN A 532 12.21 -23.82 24.37
C GLN A 532 13.13 -24.99 24.77
N LEU A 533 13.77 -24.92 25.95
CA LEU A 533 14.47 -26.04 26.59
C LEU A 533 13.52 -27.05 27.29
N ASN A 534 12.19 -26.83 27.24
CA ASN A 534 11.16 -27.62 27.93
C ASN A 534 11.35 -27.69 29.47
N ALA A 535 11.96 -26.65 30.05
CA ALA A 535 12.37 -26.57 31.45
C ALA A 535 11.60 -25.51 32.29
N LEU A 536 10.65 -24.80 31.68
CA LEU A 536 9.79 -23.81 32.34
C LEU A 536 8.54 -24.46 32.95
N ALA A 537 8.41 -24.45 34.26
CA ALA A 537 7.27 -24.96 35.03
C ALA A 537 6.21 -23.86 35.29
N PRO A 538 4.95 -24.22 35.63
CA PRO A 538 3.91 -23.24 36.00
C PRO A 538 4.33 -22.25 37.09
N ALA A 539 5.09 -22.74 38.08
CA ALA A 539 5.59 -21.91 39.18
C ALA A 539 6.60 -20.83 38.75
N ASP A 540 7.34 -21.05 37.66
CA ASP A 540 8.28 -20.06 37.10
C ASP A 540 7.56 -18.89 36.42
N VAL A 541 6.32 -19.10 35.96
CA VAL A 541 5.51 -18.07 35.26
C VAL A 541 4.75 -17.18 36.22
N LEU A 542 4.35 -17.70 37.39
CA LEU A 542 3.53 -17.03 38.41
C LEU A 542 3.96 -15.58 38.72
N PRO A 543 5.24 -15.25 39.01
CA PRO A 543 5.65 -13.89 39.38
C PRO A 543 5.49 -12.86 38.25
N PHE A 544 5.36 -13.31 37.01
CA PHE A 544 5.41 -12.45 35.83
C PHE A 544 4.02 -12.03 35.32
N LEU A 545 2.96 -12.69 35.80
CA LEU A 545 1.56 -12.32 35.52
C LEU A 545 1.19 -10.92 36.02
N THR A 546 1.90 -10.40 37.02
CA THR A 546 1.72 -9.05 37.60
C THR A 546 2.99 -8.19 37.51
N ASN A 547 3.92 -8.52 36.60
CA ASN A 547 5.14 -7.74 36.42
C ASN A 547 4.82 -6.29 35.97
N PRO A 548 5.54 -5.25 36.44
CA PRO A 548 5.30 -3.87 36.02
C PRO A 548 5.35 -3.64 34.50
N ALA A 549 6.22 -4.34 33.77
CA ALA A 549 6.36 -4.20 32.32
C ALA A 549 5.29 -4.99 31.56
N GLU A 550 4.55 -4.31 30.68
CA GLU A 550 3.46 -4.94 29.89
C GLU A 550 3.96 -6.08 28.99
N SER A 551 5.13 -5.91 28.36
CA SER A 551 5.78 -6.91 27.51
C SER A 551 6.04 -8.22 28.26
N VAL A 552 6.48 -8.13 29.52
CA VAL A 552 6.69 -9.28 30.39
C VAL A 552 5.36 -9.98 30.72
N ARG A 553 4.30 -9.22 31.03
CA ARG A 553 2.96 -9.80 31.29
C ARG A 553 2.40 -10.50 30.06
N VAL A 554 2.50 -9.87 28.88
CA VAL A 554 2.07 -10.47 27.59
C VAL A 554 2.81 -11.77 27.31
N HIS A 555 4.14 -11.78 27.45
CA HIS A 555 4.91 -12.99 27.21
C HIS A 555 4.70 -14.09 28.26
N ALA A 556 4.45 -13.75 29.53
CA ALA A 556 4.11 -14.69 30.58
C ALA A 556 2.74 -15.36 30.35
N LEU A 557 1.73 -14.59 29.91
CA LEU A 557 0.40 -15.11 29.59
C LEU A 557 0.41 -16.12 28.44
N GLN A 558 1.09 -15.79 27.33
CA GLN A 558 1.31 -16.71 26.20
C GLN A 558 2.08 -17.99 26.60
N LEU A 559 2.84 -17.96 27.70
CA LEU A 559 3.51 -19.14 28.27
C LEU A 559 2.62 -19.91 29.25
N ALA A 560 1.60 -19.26 29.83
CA ALA A 560 0.61 -19.90 30.69
C ALA A 560 -0.42 -20.74 29.89
N ASP A 561 -0.75 -20.35 28.66
CA ASP A 561 -1.67 -21.04 27.73
C ASP A 561 -1.58 -22.58 27.80
N ARG A 562 -0.43 -23.12 27.39
CA ARG A 562 -0.19 -24.58 27.30
C ARG A 562 -0.06 -25.25 28.67
N ARG A 563 0.00 -24.46 29.74
CA ARG A 563 0.18 -24.89 31.13
C ARG A 563 -1.15 -24.96 31.87
N PHE A 564 -2.19 -24.21 31.49
CA PHE A 564 -3.52 -24.28 32.15
C PHE A 564 -4.14 -25.69 32.19
N ALA A 565 -3.78 -26.57 31.24
CA ALA A 565 -4.24 -27.97 31.19
C ALA A 565 -3.42 -28.95 32.06
N GLN A 566 -2.36 -28.49 32.75
CA GLN A 566 -1.51 -29.35 33.59
C GLN A 566 -2.09 -29.51 35.01
N PRO A 567 -1.97 -30.68 35.67
CA PRO A 567 -2.59 -30.95 36.98
C PRO A 567 -2.18 -29.99 38.09
N GLU A 568 -0.95 -29.45 38.03
CA GLU A 568 -0.36 -28.55 39.02
C GLU A 568 -0.69 -27.06 38.78
N SER A 569 -1.38 -26.71 37.69
CA SER A 569 -1.63 -25.33 37.26
C SER A 569 -2.84 -24.64 37.89
N ALA A 570 -3.46 -25.24 38.92
CA ALA A 570 -4.55 -24.59 39.65
C ALA A 570 -4.14 -23.20 40.18
N ALA A 571 -2.97 -23.11 40.84
CA ALA A 571 -2.43 -21.85 41.33
C ALA A 571 -2.09 -20.86 40.19
N LEU A 572 -1.62 -21.34 39.03
CA LEU A 572 -1.34 -20.51 37.86
C LEU A 572 -2.62 -19.88 37.28
N LEU A 573 -3.70 -20.66 37.21
CA LEU A 573 -5.00 -20.16 36.78
C LEU A 573 -5.61 -19.19 37.81
N ASP A 574 -5.53 -19.50 39.10
CA ASP A 574 -6.02 -18.63 40.17
C ASP A 574 -5.31 -17.26 40.15
N ALA A 575 -3.99 -17.25 39.99
CA ALA A 575 -3.20 -16.03 39.83
C ALA A 575 -3.52 -15.28 38.52
N THR A 576 -3.77 -16.00 37.42
CA THR A 576 -4.17 -15.40 36.14
C THR A 576 -5.55 -14.74 36.25
N LEU A 577 -6.50 -15.36 36.95
CA LEU A 577 -7.83 -14.79 37.21
C LEU A 577 -7.75 -13.56 38.11
N ALA A 578 -6.92 -13.59 39.15
CA ALA A 578 -6.68 -12.44 40.03
C ALA A 578 -6.02 -11.26 39.27
N ALA A 579 -5.02 -11.55 38.44
CA ALA A 579 -4.36 -10.52 37.62
C ALA A 579 -5.32 -9.96 36.55
N ALA A 580 -6.09 -10.81 35.87
CA ALA A 580 -7.13 -10.39 34.90
C ALA A 580 -8.20 -9.49 35.55
N ALA A 581 -8.53 -9.71 36.82
CA ALA A 581 -9.49 -8.89 37.55
C ALA A 581 -8.97 -7.47 37.89
N ALA A 582 -7.65 -7.30 37.96
CA ALA A 582 -6.95 -6.08 38.40
C ALA A 582 -6.25 -5.31 37.25
N GLU A 583 -6.02 -5.95 36.10
CA GLU A 583 -5.32 -5.35 34.95
C GLU A 583 -6.05 -4.12 34.41
N THR A 584 -5.28 -3.04 34.16
CA THR A 584 -5.78 -1.77 33.63
C THR A 584 -5.34 -1.51 32.19
N SER A 585 -4.26 -2.15 31.72
CA SER A 585 -3.79 -2.03 30.35
C SER A 585 -4.69 -2.78 29.37
N SER A 586 -5.34 -2.05 28.47
CA SER A 586 -6.20 -2.64 27.42
C SER A 586 -5.46 -3.63 26.50
N ARG A 587 -4.15 -3.47 26.27
CA ARG A 587 -3.33 -4.43 25.52
C ARG A 587 -3.18 -5.75 26.27
N VAL A 588 -2.86 -5.68 27.56
CA VAL A 588 -2.70 -6.90 28.38
C VAL A 588 -4.06 -7.54 28.68
N GLN A 589 -5.14 -6.78 28.85
CA GLN A 589 -6.51 -7.30 28.92
C GLN A 589 -6.89 -8.11 27.67
N ILE A 590 -6.49 -7.68 26.47
CA ILE A 590 -6.69 -8.50 25.24
C ILE A 590 -5.92 -9.81 25.36
N GLN A 591 -4.64 -9.79 25.76
CA GLN A 591 -3.89 -11.04 25.97
C GLN A 591 -4.52 -11.92 27.06
N PHE A 592 -5.04 -11.37 28.17
CA PHE A 592 -5.82 -12.13 29.16
C PHE A 592 -7.04 -12.79 28.51
N ALA A 593 -7.83 -12.06 27.73
CA ALA A 593 -9.00 -12.60 27.03
C ALA A 593 -8.61 -13.74 26.06
N LEU A 594 -7.51 -13.58 25.32
CA LEU A 594 -6.98 -14.63 24.44
C LEU A 594 -6.56 -15.87 25.25
N SER A 595 -5.75 -15.69 26.29
CA SER A 595 -5.12 -16.77 27.06
C SER A 595 -6.15 -17.58 27.87
N LEU A 596 -7.14 -16.90 28.48
CA LEU A 596 -8.22 -17.55 29.23
C LEU A 596 -9.09 -18.46 28.34
N GLY A 597 -9.08 -18.27 27.01
CA GLY A 597 -9.73 -19.15 26.04
C GLY A 597 -9.08 -20.53 25.89
N GLU A 598 -7.84 -20.72 26.34
CA GLU A 598 -7.20 -22.05 26.40
C GLU A 598 -7.65 -22.86 27.64
N SER A 599 -8.23 -22.20 28.64
CA SER A 599 -8.75 -22.86 29.84
C SER A 599 -10.20 -23.34 29.65
N ARG A 600 -10.51 -24.53 30.19
CA ARG A 600 -11.87 -25.07 30.26
C ARG A 600 -12.56 -24.84 31.60
N ASP A 601 -11.89 -24.21 32.56
CA ASP A 601 -12.45 -23.87 33.88
C ASP A 601 -13.64 -22.89 33.74
N PRO A 602 -14.79 -23.14 34.40
CA PRO A 602 -15.93 -22.21 34.40
C PRO A 602 -15.57 -20.77 34.82
N ARG A 603 -14.56 -20.58 35.68
CA ARG A 603 -14.09 -19.28 36.18
C ARG A 603 -13.38 -18.47 35.10
N ALA A 604 -12.67 -19.12 34.18
CA ALA A 604 -12.08 -18.47 33.01
C ALA A 604 -13.15 -17.93 32.08
N PHE A 605 -14.22 -18.70 31.86
CA PHE A 605 -15.39 -18.26 31.11
C PHE A 605 -16.13 -17.11 31.82
N ALA A 606 -16.31 -17.17 33.14
CA ALA A 606 -16.92 -16.08 33.89
C ALA A 606 -16.10 -14.77 33.78
N MET A 607 -14.77 -14.85 33.69
CA MET A 607 -13.93 -13.68 33.42
C MET A 607 -14.09 -13.14 31.98
N LEU A 608 -14.20 -14.02 30.98
CA LEU A 608 -14.52 -13.60 29.61
C LEU A 608 -15.91 -12.94 29.53
N ALA A 609 -16.89 -13.47 30.25
CA ALA A 609 -18.23 -12.91 30.36
C ALA A 609 -18.26 -11.58 31.12
N ARG A 610 -17.37 -11.39 32.11
CA ARG A 610 -17.14 -10.10 32.77
C ARG A 610 -16.53 -9.08 31.81
N TYR A 611 -15.48 -9.43 31.08
CA TYR A 611 -14.87 -8.55 30.07
C TYR A 611 -15.85 -8.17 28.95
N ALA A 612 -16.72 -9.09 28.52
CA ALA A 612 -17.79 -8.81 27.55
C ALA A 612 -18.82 -7.79 28.04
N ARG A 613 -18.91 -7.54 29.35
CA ARG A 613 -19.85 -6.61 30.00
C ARG A 613 -19.20 -5.30 30.46
N GLU A 614 -17.89 -5.30 30.70
CA GLU A 614 -17.14 -4.18 31.32
C GLU A 614 -16.02 -3.58 30.45
N ARG A 615 -15.63 -4.20 29.32
CA ARG A 615 -14.40 -3.85 28.59
C ARG A 615 -14.55 -3.80 27.06
N LEU A 616 -15.76 -3.78 26.50
CA LEU A 616 -15.92 -3.77 25.04
C LEU A 616 -15.55 -2.44 24.38
N GLY A 617 -15.43 -1.36 25.16
CA GLY A 617 -14.81 -0.12 24.69
C GLY A 617 -13.34 -0.27 24.26
N ALA A 618 -12.63 -1.33 24.68
CA ALA A 618 -11.28 -1.62 24.21
C ALA A 618 -11.31 -2.22 22.80
N ARG A 619 -10.71 -1.51 21.83
CA ARG A 619 -10.61 -1.94 20.43
C ARG A 619 -10.07 -3.38 20.31
N TRP A 620 -10.73 -4.21 19.51
CA TRP A 620 -10.45 -5.66 19.32
C TRP A 620 -10.76 -6.59 20.51
N MET A 621 -11.21 -6.10 21.67
CA MET A 621 -11.64 -6.96 22.78
C MET A 621 -12.78 -7.90 22.37
N ASP A 622 -13.70 -7.41 21.54
CA ASP A 622 -14.80 -8.21 20.98
C ASP A 622 -14.29 -9.46 20.23
N THR A 623 -13.25 -9.29 19.43
CA THR A 623 -12.67 -10.30 18.55
C THR A 623 -11.76 -11.24 19.34
N ALA A 624 -11.07 -10.74 20.36
CA ALA A 624 -10.35 -11.56 21.34
C ALA A 624 -11.32 -12.51 22.07
N ILE A 625 -12.39 -11.96 22.67
CA ILE A 625 -13.42 -12.74 23.37
C ILE A 625 -14.09 -13.75 22.43
N LEU A 626 -14.50 -13.34 21.23
CA LEU A 626 -15.09 -14.26 20.24
C LEU A 626 -14.14 -15.41 19.88
N SER A 627 -12.84 -15.15 19.72
CA SER A 627 -11.84 -16.20 19.46
C SER A 627 -11.72 -17.23 20.61
N SER A 628 -12.00 -16.81 21.84
CA SER A 628 -11.89 -17.61 23.07
C SER A 628 -13.11 -18.50 23.36
N LEU A 629 -14.14 -18.45 22.50
CA LEU A 629 -15.46 -19.05 22.77
C LEU A 629 -15.85 -20.15 21.78
N HIS A 630 -14.88 -20.88 21.20
CA HIS A 630 -15.20 -21.98 20.30
C HIS A 630 -16.09 -23.02 21.00
N GLN A 631 -17.22 -23.34 20.38
CA GLN A 631 -18.32 -24.17 20.90
C GLN A 631 -19.09 -23.62 22.12
N ARG A 632 -18.76 -22.42 22.62
CA ARG A 632 -19.36 -21.79 23.81
C ARG A 632 -20.07 -20.45 23.53
N GLY A 633 -20.22 -20.08 22.26
CA GLY A 633 -20.88 -18.84 21.86
C GLY A 633 -22.33 -18.74 22.35
N GLY A 634 -23.08 -19.84 22.32
CA GLY A 634 -24.46 -19.88 22.82
C GLY A 634 -24.57 -19.80 24.35
N GLU A 635 -23.55 -20.24 25.08
CA GLU A 635 -23.47 -20.09 26.55
C GLU A 635 -23.33 -18.62 26.92
N LEU A 636 -22.32 -17.92 26.35
CA LEU A 636 -22.09 -16.51 26.66
C LEU A 636 -23.28 -15.66 26.21
N LEU A 637 -23.82 -15.92 25.01
CA LEU A 637 -25.01 -15.22 24.53
C LEU A 637 -26.20 -15.35 25.50
N ALA A 638 -26.40 -16.53 26.11
CA ALA A 638 -27.46 -16.74 27.10
C ALA A 638 -27.17 -16.10 28.46
N GLU A 639 -25.92 -15.80 28.82
CA GLU A 639 -25.57 -14.99 30.00
C GLU A 639 -25.80 -13.50 29.74
N LEU A 640 -25.29 -12.98 28.63
CA LEU A 640 -25.39 -11.57 28.24
C LEU A 640 -26.83 -11.12 27.94
N LEU A 641 -27.71 -12.04 27.53
CA LEU A 641 -29.15 -11.77 27.40
C LEU A 641 -29.87 -11.57 28.76
N ARG A 642 -29.25 -11.96 29.89
CA ARG A 642 -29.76 -11.69 31.24
C ARG A 642 -29.13 -10.43 31.84
N GLU A 643 -27.81 -10.30 31.72
CA GLU A 643 -27.02 -9.21 32.31
C GLU A 643 -26.21 -8.50 31.22
N PRO A 644 -26.82 -7.60 30.42
CA PRO A 644 -26.19 -7.11 29.19
C PRO A 644 -24.93 -6.25 29.41
N GLY A 645 -24.93 -5.30 30.37
CA GLY A 645 -23.82 -4.35 30.51
C GLY A 645 -23.51 -3.63 29.19
N GLU A 646 -22.22 -3.52 28.84
CA GLU A 646 -21.76 -2.99 27.54
C GLU A 646 -22.01 -3.93 26.33
N SER A 647 -22.48 -5.17 26.55
CA SER A 647 -22.36 -6.26 25.56
C SER A 647 -23.23 -6.18 24.30
N ALA A 648 -24.09 -5.16 24.17
CA ALA A 648 -25.03 -5.04 23.05
C ALA A 648 -24.39 -5.16 21.64
N PRO A 649 -23.19 -4.62 21.34
CA PRO A 649 -22.53 -4.83 20.05
C PRO A 649 -22.10 -6.29 19.79
N LEU A 650 -21.80 -7.04 20.86
CA LEU A 650 -21.30 -8.41 20.79
C LEU A 650 -22.42 -9.43 20.49
N LEU A 651 -23.66 -9.15 20.92
CA LEU A 651 -24.81 -10.06 20.76
C LEU A 651 -25.01 -10.52 19.32
N SER A 652 -24.90 -9.62 18.34
CA SER A 652 -25.03 -9.95 16.91
C SER A 652 -23.88 -10.85 16.42
N ARG A 653 -22.64 -10.59 16.88
CA ARG A 653 -21.46 -11.38 16.47
C ARG A 653 -21.45 -12.78 17.10
N LEU A 654 -21.87 -12.90 18.36
CA LEU A 654 -22.10 -14.20 19.02
C LEU A 654 -23.20 -15.00 18.32
N ALA A 655 -24.32 -14.35 17.98
CA ALA A 655 -25.40 -14.97 17.22
C ALA A 655 -24.93 -15.45 15.83
N GLN A 656 -24.14 -14.66 15.12
CA GLN A 656 -23.51 -15.07 13.85
C GLN A 656 -22.65 -16.33 14.04
N ALA A 657 -21.83 -16.39 15.10
CA ALA A 657 -20.97 -17.55 15.38
C ALA A 657 -21.78 -18.83 15.71
N VAL A 658 -22.79 -18.73 16.59
CA VAL A 658 -23.72 -19.83 16.91
C VAL A 658 -24.36 -20.40 15.63
N ALA A 659 -24.85 -19.50 14.78
CA ALA A 659 -25.53 -19.88 13.55
C ALA A 659 -24.58 -20.46 12.50
N ALA A 660 -23.38 -19.90 12.38
CA ALA A 660 -22.30 -20.41 11.54
C ALA A 660 -21.78 -21.77 12.00
N ARG A 661 -21.83 -22.09 13.30
CA ARG A 661 -21.43 -23.41 13.86
C ARG A 661 -22.32 -24.55 13.36
N ARG A 662 -23.57 -24.25 12.98
CA ARG A 662 -24.58 -25.22 12.48
C ARG A 662 -24.94 -26.32 13.50
N ASP A 663 -24.69 -26.08 14.78
CA ASP A 663 -25.20 -26.92 15.88
C ASP A 663 -26.68 -26.57 16.13
N GLU A 664 -27.57 -27.46 15.70
CA GLU A 664 -29.02 -27.24 15.83
C GLU A 664 -29.49 -27.27 17.29
N ALA A 665 -28.79 -27.99 18.17
CA ALA A 665 -29.11 -28.02 19.60
C ALA A 665 -28.64 -26.74 20.30
N GLU A 666 -27.51 -26.14 19.90
CA GLU A 666 -27.13 -24.79 20.33
C GLU A 666 -28.15 -23.76 19.83
N LEU A 667 -28.50 -23.79 18.55
CA LEU A 667 -29.52 -22.91 17.98
C LEU A 667 -30.85 -23.02 18.74
N ALA A 668 -31.31 -24.23 19.08
CA ALA A 668 -32.50 -24.44 19.89
C ALA A 668 -32.37 -23.81 21.29
N ARG A 669 -31.24 -24.02 21.99
CA ARG A 669 -31.00 -23.39 23.30
C ARG A 669 -30.99 -21.85 23.22
N THR A 670 -30.32 -21.29 22.22
CA THR A 670 -30.26 -19.84 21.97
C THR A 670 -31.64 -19.25 21.68
N LEU A 671 -32.42 -19.85 20.77
CA LEU A 671 -33.77 -19.38 20.43
C LEU A 671 -34.71 -19.41 21.65
N ASN A 672 -34.68 -20.49 22.43
CA ASN A 672 -35.49 -20.61 23.66
C ASN A 672 -35.18 -19.47 24.66
N ALA A 673 -33.89 -19.25 24.96
CA ALA A 673 -33.44 -18.18 25.85
C ALA A 673 -33.86 -16.79 25.34
N LEU A 674 -33.78 -16.58 24.03
CA LEU A 674 -34.16 -15.33 23.38
C LEU A 674 -35.64 -14.99 23.55
N THR A 675 -36.54 -15.99 23.62
CA THR A 675 -37.99 -15.74 23.73
C THR A 675 -38.45 -15.03 25.02
N ASN A 676 -37.55 -14.85 25.99
CA ASN A 676 -37.80 -14.13 27.24
C ASN A 676 -36.90 -12.89 27.40
N SER A 677 -36.14 -12.53 26.36
CA SER A 677 -35.24 -11.35 26.32
C SER A 677 -35.97 -10.09 25.82
N PRO A 678 -35.46 -8.86 26.05
CA PRO A 678 -36.03 -7.64 25.51
C PRO A 678 -36.10 -7.63 23.98
N GLU A 679 -37.13 -7.04 23.37
CA GLU A 679 -37.40 -7.14 21.93
C GLU A 679 -36.28 -6.58 21.03
N VAL A 680 -35.52 -5.57 21.50
CA VAL A 680 -34.32 -5.07 20.80
C VAL A 680 -33.23 -6.16 20.71
N ALA A 681 -33.04 -6.92 21.79
CA ALA A 681 -32.11 -8.04 21.80
C ALA A 681 -32.64 -9.21 20.95
N GLN A 682 -33.95 -9.47 20.97
CA GLN A 682 -34.60 -10.45 20.08
C GLN A 682 -34.29 -10.14 18.61
N ALA A 683 -34.56 -8.91 18.15
CA ALA A 683 -34.28 -8.51 16.77
C ALA A 683 -32.78 -8.55 16.42
N THR A 684 -31.90 -8.08 17.31
CA THR A 684 -30.44 -8.10 17.09
C THR A 684 -29.89 -9.52 16.97
N VAL A 685 -30.30 -10.45 17.84
CA VAL A 685 -29.85 -11.84 17.81
C VAL A 685 -30.44 -12.59 16.61
N LEU A 686 -31.73 -12.42 16.29
CA LEU A 686 -32.35 -13.05 15.12
C LEU A 686 -31.66 -12.63 13.81
N ASN A 687 -31.37 -11.34 13.63
CA ASN A 687 -30.61 -10.85 12.47
C ASN A 687 -29.16 -11.38 12.46
N GLY A 688 -28.53 -11.53 13.63
CA GLY A 688 -27.22 -12.17 13.74
C GLY A 688 -27.26 -13.66 13.33
N LEU A 689 -28.26 -14.40 13.80
CA LEU A 689 -28.47 -15.81 13.43
C LEU A 689 -28.71 -15.96 11.92
N ALA A 690 -29.54 -15.10 11.32
CA ALA A 690 -29.81 -15.10 9.88
C ALA A 690 -28.52 -14.86 9.07
N ASN A 691 -27.74 -13.84 9.45
CA ASN A 691 -26.46 -13.53 8.78
C ASN A 691 -25.44 -14.67 8.90
N GLY A 692 -25.30 -15.29 10.08
CA GLY A 692 -24.41 -16.44 10.27
C GLY A 692 -24.84 -17.69 9.46
N ARG A 693 -26.12 -17.81 9.11
CA ARG A 693 -26.64 -18.86 8.22
C ARG A 693 -26.64 -18.52 6.73
N LYS A 694 -26.27 -17.29 6.31
CA LYS A 694 -26.35 -16.85 4.91
C LYS A 694 -25.62 -17.76 3.91
N ASN A 695 -24.50 -18.36 4.31
CA ASN A 695 -23.71 -19.31 3.50
C ASN A 695 -23.93 -20.79 3.91
N ALA A 696 -24.90 -21.10 4.77
CA ALA A 696 -25.17 -22.47 5.21
C ALA A 696 -26.06 -23.23 4.20
N PRO A 697 -25.95 -24.57 4.12
CA PRO A 697 -26.91 -25.37 3.37
C PRO A 697 -28.33 -25.13 3.89
N ARG A 698 -29.23 -24.68 3.01
CA ARG A 698 -30.66 -24.64 3.31
C ARG A 698 -31.11 -26.08 3.53
N LYS A 699 -31.64 -26.35 4.73
CA LYS A 699 -32.30 -27.60 5.13
C LYS A 699 -33.52 -27.23 5.99
N PRO A 700 -34.53 -28.10 6.18
CA PRO A 700 -35.57 -27.88 7.18
C PRO A 700 -34.98 -27.82 8.60
N LEU A 701 -35.59 -27.03 9.48
CA LEU A 701 -35.30 -27.04 10.92
C LEU A 701 -36.02 -28.23 11.57
N ALA A 702 -35.27 -29.25 11.99
CA ALA A 702 -35.79 -30.49 12.52
C ALA A 702 -36.20 -30.37 14.00
N ASP A 703 -35.45 -29.61 14.81
CA ASP A 703 -35.70 -29.49 16.25
C ASP A 703 -37.09 -28.90 16.53
N LYS A 704 -37.84 -29.56 17.41
CA LYS A 704 -39.22 -29.20 17.76
C LYS A 704 -39.30 -27.97 18.67
N SER A 705 -38.31 -27.78 19.53
CA SER A 705 -38.23 -26.66 20.47
C SER A 705 -37.78 -25.38 19.76
N ALA A 706 -36.81 -25.47 18.86
CA ALA A 706 -36.39 -24.36 18.00
C ALA A 706 -37.55 -23.82 17.15
N ARG A 707 -38.34 -24.72 16.52
CA ARG A 707 -39.56 -24.34 15.78
C ARG A 707 -40.62 -23.68 16.67
N ALA A 708 -40.83 -24.19 17.88
CA ALA A 708 -41.77 -23.56 18.83
C ALA A 708 -41.31 -22.17 19.28
N ALA A 709 -40.00 -21.98 19.48
CA ALA A 709 -39.40 -20.69 19.81
C ALA A 709 -39.53 -19.67 18.66
N LEU A 710 -39.27 -20.09 17.41
CA LEU A 710 -39.51 -19.23 16.23
C LEU A 710 -40.97 -18.84 16.10
N ALA A 711 -41.91 -19.77 16.25
CA ALA A 711 -43.34 -19.45 16.20
C ALA A 711 -43.77 -18.41 17.26
N LYS A 712 -43.20 -18.46 18.47
CA LYS A 712 -43.41 -17.45 19.52
C LYS A 712 -42.82 -16.08 19.13
N LEU A 713 -41.66 -16.04 18.47
CA LEU A 713 -40.99 -14.81 18.02
C LEU A 713 -41.67 -14.19 16.79
N ALA A 714 -42.14 -15.00 15.84
CA ALA A 714 -42.94 -14.57 14.69
C ALA A 714 -44.28 -13.94 15.11
N ALA A 715 -44.80 -14.31 16.29
CA ALA A 715 -45.98 -13.73 16.92
C ALA A 715 -45.71 -12.49 17.80
N SER A 716 -44.46 -11.99 17.89
CA SER A 716 -44.13 -10.76 18.65
C SER A 716 -44.98 -9.56 18.18
N PRO A 717 -45.40 -8.65 19.10
CA PRO A 717 -46.09 -7.42 18.73
C PRO A 717 -45.21 -6.45 17.94
N THR A 718 -43.88 -6.53 18.08
CA THR A 718 -42.93 -5.62 17.41
C THR A 718 -42.50 -6.10 16.03
N ALA A 719 -42.71 -5.25 15.02
CA ALA A 719 -42.40 -5.56 13.62
C ALA A 719 -40.93 -5.92 13.36
N ALA A 720 -39.99 -5.32 14.10
CA ALA A 720 -38.56 -5.63 13.97
C ALA A 720 -38.24 -7.09 14.33
N VAL A 721 -38.88 -7.64 15.37
CA VAL A 721 -38.71 -9.05 15.77
C VAL A 721 -39.32 -9.98 14.72
N ARG A 722 -40.55 -9.68 14.25
CA ARG A 722 -41.20 -10.48 13.19
C ARG A 722 -40.38 -10.52 11.91
N ASN A 723 -39.86 -9.38 11.46
CA ASN A 723 -39.03 -9.27 10.27
C ASN A 723 -37.70 -10.04 10.43
N ALA A 724 -37.04 -9.91 11.59
CA ALA A 724 -35.81 -10.66 11.88
C ALA A 724 -36.06 -12.17 12.02
N THR A 725 -37.23 -12.58 12.53
CA THR A 725 -37.64 -14.00 12.59
C THR A 725 -37.77 -14.56 11.19
N ARG A 726 -38.50 -13.87 10.29
CA ARG A 726 -38.62 -14.27 8.89
C ARG A 726 -37.27 -14.36 8.19
N ALA A 727 -36.41 -13.36 8.36
CA ALA A 727 -35.07 -13.37 7.77
C ALA A 727 -34.20 -14.56 8.21
N LEU A 728 -34.46 -15.12 9.40
CA LEU A 728 -33.86 -16.38 9.86
C LEU A 728 -34.57 -17.61 9.27
N GLU A 729 -35.90 -17.62 9.20
CA GLU A 729 -36.72 -18.67 8.57
C GLU A 729 -36.35 -18.88 7.09
N ASP A 730 -36.10 -17.79 6.34
CA ASP A 730 -35.65 -17.77 4.94
C ASP A 730 -34.25 -18.43 4.71
N THR A 731 -33.52 -18.76 5.78
CA THR A 731 -32.26 -19.54 5.73
C THR A 731 -32.46 -21.06 5.86
N PHE A 732 -33.71 -21.50 5.98
CA PHE A 732 -34.12 -22.91 5.97
C PHE A 732 -34.89 -23.22 4.67
N VAL A 733 -35.22 -24.49 4.44
CA VAL A 733 -36.07 -24.90 3.31
C VAL A 733 -37.54 -24.88 3.76
N PRO A 734 -38.42 -24.08 3.14
CA PRO A 734 -39.85 -24.37 3.18
C PRO A 734 -40.08 -25.71 2.47
N ALA A 735 -40.81 -26.63 3.09
CA ALA A 735 -40.86 -28.01 2.63
C ALA A 735 -41.34 -28.11 1.16
N ALA A 736 -40.48 -28.67 0.31
CA ALA A 736 -40.61 -28.87 -1.14
C ALA A 736 -40.44 -27.63 -2.06
N SER A 737 -39.18 -27.33 -2.42
CA SER A 737 -38.74 -27.26 -3.83
C SER A 737 -37.20 -27.41 -3.92
N GLU A 738 -36.69 -27.88 -5.05
CA GLU A 738 -35.25 -28.01 -5.31
C GLU A 738 -34.69 -26.82 -6.09
N GLY A 739 -33.41 -26.52 -5.88
CA GLY A 739 -32.52 -25.91 -6.87
C GLY A 739 -32.76 -24.44 -7.24
N GLU A 740 -32.00 -23.54 -6.60
CA GLU A 740 -31.25 -22.51 -7.34
C GLU A 740 -30.16 -21.89 -6.46
N THR A 741 -28.90 -22.32 -6.69
CA THR A 741 -27.72 -21.58 -6.25
C THR A 741 -27.38 -20.55 -7.31
N PHE A 742 -27.35 -19.27 -6.94
CA PHE A 742 -26.91 -18.20 -7.83
C PHE A 742 -25.43 -18.38 -8.21
N THR A 743 -25.18 -18.99 -9.37
CA THR A 743 -23.86 -18.97 -9.99
C THR A 743 -23.59 -17.55 -10.47
N GLY A 744 -22.62 -16.87 -9.85
CA GLY A 744 -22.08 -15.64 -10.42
C GLY A 744 -21.61 -15.90 -11.86
N PRO A 745 -21.63 -14.88 -12.75
CA PRO A 745 -21.27 -15.06 -14.14
C PRO A 745 -19.89 -15.71 -14.25
N ALA A 746 -19.78 -16.74 -15.09
CA ALA A 746 -18.52 -17.40 -15.34
C ALA A 746 -17.49 -16.36 -15.82
N VAL A 747 -16.28 -16.41 -15.27
CA VAL A 747 -15.19 -15.53 -15.70
C VAL A 747 -14.95 -15.78 -17.18
N ALA A 748 -15.32 -14.81 -18.01
CA ALA A 748 -15.42 -15.01 -19.43
C ALA A 748 -14.06 -15.40 -20.03
N ALA A 749 -14.08 -16.39 -20.94
CA ALA A 749 -12.93 -16.70 -21.76
C ALA A 749 -12.48 -15.42 -22.51
N THR A 750 -11.18 -15.30 -22.78
CA THR A 750 -10.61 -14.15 -23.48
C THR A 750 -11.23 -13.99 -24.86
N THR A 751 -12.17 -13.05 -24.99
CA THR A 751 -12.84 -12.72 -26.24
C THR A 751 -11.81 -12.14 -27.21
N GLU A 752 -11.47 -12.87 -28.27
CA GLU A 752 -10.57 -12.37 -29.31
C GLU A 752 -11.28 -11.31 -30.16
N VAL A 753 -11.08 -10.04 -29.80
CA VAL A 753 -11.64 -8.91 -30.54
C VAL A 753 -10.86 -8.73 -31.83
N SER A 754 -11.46 -9.14 -32.94
CA SER A 754 -10.81 -9.06 -34.24
C SER A 754 -10.39 -7.63 -34.61
N ASP A 755 -9.33 -7.55 -35.39
CA ASP A 755 -8.77 -6.33 -35.97
C ASP A 755 -9.83 -5.50 -36.75
N ALA A 756 -10.80 -6.19 -37.38
CA ALA A 756 -11.95 -5.57 -38.05
C ALA A 756 -12.99 -5.04 -37.05
N THR A 757 -13.24 -5.76 -35.96
CA THR A 757 -14.10 -5.30 -34.85
C THR A 757 -13.51 -4.05 -34.20
N PHE A 758 -12.21 -4.06 -33.88
CA PHE A 758 -11.54 -2.89 -33.30
C PHE A 758 -11.63 -1.66 -34.22
N ARG A 759 -11.32 -1.82 -35.52
CA ARG A 759 -11.50 -0.76 -36.54
C ARG A 759 -12.94 -0.24 -36.65
N LYS A 760 -13.96 -1.09 -36.48
CA LYS A 760 -15.37 -0.69 -36.48
C LYS A 760 -15.70 0.22 -35.29
N PHE A 761 -15.17 -0.07 -34.10
CA PHE A 761 -15.36 0.77 -32.92
C PHE A 761 -14.56 2.08 -32.97
N THR A 762 -13.31 2.07 -33.45
CA THR A 762 -12.54 3.31 -33.60
C THR A 762 -13.08 4.21 -34.71
N ALA A 763 -13.59 3.65 -35.82
CA ALA A 763 -14.25 4.45 -36.86
C ALA A 763 -15.52 5.17 -36.35
N ALA A 764 -16.26 4.56 -35.40
CA ALA A 764 -17.44 5.19 -34.80
C ALA A 764 -17.11 6.46 -33.99
N LEU A 765 -15.85 6.65 -33.56
CA LEU A 765 -15.40 7.88 -32.91
C LEU A 765 -15.51 9.10 -33.84
N THR A 766 -15.41 8.93 -35.16
CA THR A 766 -15.61 10.03 -36.13
C THR A 766 -17.07 10.28 -36.51
N GLY A 767 -18.01 9.50 -35.98
CA GLY A 767 -19.44 9.65 -36.21
C GLY A 767 -20.13 10.63 -35.24
N PRO A 768 -21.46 10.80 -35.36
CA PRO A 768 -22.27 11.53 -34.39
C PRO A 768 -22.18 10.90 -32.99
N ARG A 769 -22.13 11.73 -31.95
CA ARG A 769 -22.04 11.31 -30.54
C ARG A 769 -23.02 12.12 -29.70
N ASP A 770 -23.73 11.48 -28.78
CA ASP A 770 -24.66 12.15 -27.85
C ASP A 770 -24.24 11.92 -26.39
N ALA A 771 -23.92 12.99 -25.67
CA ALA A 771 -23.57 12.92 -24.25
C ALA A 771 -24.75 12.42 -23.39
N LYS A 772 -26.01 12.74 -23.73
CA LYS A 772 -27.16 12.23 -22.98
C LYS A 772 -27.27 10.71 -23.13
N ARG A 773 -27.17 10.21 -24.37
CA ARG A 773 -27.09 8.77 -24.65
C ARG A 773 -25.92 8.10 -23.92
N GLY A 774 -24.76 8.76 -23.87
CA GLY A 774 -23.61 8.26 -23.11
C GLY A 774 -23.88 8.10 -21.61
N HIS A 775 -24.69 8.98 -20.99
CA HIS A 775 -25.11 8.81 -19.58
C HIS A 775 -25.99 7.58 -19.39
N GLU A 776 -26.92 7.34 -20.32
CA GLU A 776 -27.78 6.15 -20.31
C GLU A 776 -26.95 4.86 -20.41
N VAL A 777 -25.95 4.84 -21.30
CA VAL A 777 -25.01 3.72 -21.44
C VAL A 777 -24.18 3.53 -20.15
N PHE A 778 -23.67 4.59 -19.53
CA PHE A 778 -22.96 4.50 -18.24
C PHE A 778 -23.85 3.89 -17.15
N LYS A 779 -25.10 4.36 -17.02
CA LYS A 779 -26.07 3.86 -16.02
C LYS A 779 -26.55 2.44 -16.30
N LEU A 780 -26.42 1.94 -17.52
CA LEU A 780 -26.76 0.57 -17.89
C LEU A 780 -25.58 -0.41 -17.73
N ALA A 781 -24.36 0.02 -18.09
CA ALA A 781 -23.22 -0.88 -18.29
C ALA A 781 -22.03 -0.66 -17.35
N CYS A 782 -21.90 0.51 -16.73
CA CYS A 782 -20.66 0.91 -16.02
C CYS A 782 -20.90 1.27 -14.54
N VAL A 783 -22.02 1.91 -14.22
CA VAL A 783 -22.36 2.42 -12.86
C VAL A 783 -22.35 1.34 -11.79
N ALA A 784 -22.63 0.09 -12.19
CA ALA A 784 -22.58 -1.07 -11.31
C ALA A 784 -21.18 -1.28 -10.71
N CYS A 785 -20.10 -0.95 -11.44
CA CYS A 785 -18.71 -1.16 -11.01
C CYS A 785 -17.97 0.14 -10.70
N HIS A 786 -18.27 1.25 -11.39
CA HIS A 786 -17.51 2.50 -11.31
C HIS A 786 -18.38 3.64 -10.80
N ARG A 787 -17.79 4.50 -9.96
CA ARG A 787 -18.41 5.74 -9.49
C ARG A 787 -17.93 6.95 -10.27
N ILE A 788 -18.85 7.86 -10.61
CA ILE A 788 -18.56 9.21 -11.11
C ILE A 788 -19.43 10.20 -10.32
N GLY A 789 -18.78 11.16 -9.63
CA GLY A 789 -19.46 12.05 -8.70
C GLY A 789 -20.13 11.26 -7.55
N GLN A 790 -21.46 11.25 -7.53
CA GLN A 790 -22.27 10.49 -6.57
C GLN A 790 -23.02 9.30 -7.22
N GLU A 791 -22.84 9.05 -8.53
CA GLU A 791 -23.46 7.91 -9.23
C GLU A 791 -22.48 6.73 -9.31
N GLY A 792 -22.83 5.59 -8.70
CA GLY A 792 -22.11 4.31 -8.84
C GLY A 792 -21.27 3.89 -7.64
N HIS A 793 -20.47 2.83 -7.83
CA HIS A 793 -19.77 2.12 -6.75
C HIS A 793 -18.23 2.18 -6.87
N ASP A 794 -17.52 2.06 -5.75
CA ASP A 794 -16.05 1.97 -5.69
C ASP A 794 -15.57 0.51 -5.79
N PHE A 795 -15.92 -0.19 -6.88
CA PHE A 795 -15.51 -1.58 -7.10
C PHE A 795 -14.45 -1.74 -8.19
N GLY A 796 -14.62 -1.03 -9.31
CA GLY A 796 -13.64 -0.92 -10.39
C GLY A 796 -12.62 0.19 -10.12
N PRO A 797 -11.60 0.34 -11.00
CA PRO A 797 -10.69 1.47 -10.93
C PRO A 797 -11.41 2.81 -11.15
N ASP A 798 -10.92 3.85 -10.49
CA ASP A 798 -11.33 5.24 -10.73
C ASP A 798 -11.10 5.63 -12.21
N LEU A 799 -12.15 6.14 -12.85
CA LEU A 799 -12.17 6.53 -14.26
C LEU A 799 -11.59 7.93 -14.50
N LEU A 800 -11.36 8.75 -13.45
CA LEU A 800 -10.69 10.06 -13.58
C LEU A 800 -9.30 9.95 -14.23
N GLY A 801 -8.65 8.78 -14.17
CA GLY A 801 -7.37 8.57 -14.86
C GLY A 801 -7.45 8.40 -16.37
N GLU A 802 -8.57 7.91 -16.87
CA GLU A 802 -8.77 7.66 -18.28
C GLU A 802 -8.99 8.96 -19.09
N LEU A 803 -9.15 10.11 -18.40
CA LEU A 803 -9.20 11.46 -18.97
C LEU A 803 -8.06 11.80 -19.95
N GLY A 804 -6.83 11.39 -19.63
CA GLY A 804 -5.63 11.71 -20.41
C GLY A 804 -5.34 10.75 -21.56
N VAL A 805 -6.19 9.73 -21.76
CA VAL A 805 -5.93 8.60 -22.66
C VAL A 805 -6.65 8.81 -24.01
N ALA A 806 -6.01 8.36 -25.09
CA ALA A 806 -6.57 8.38 -26.45
C ALA A 806 -7.85 7.54 -26.54
N GLU A 807 -8.83 7.97 -27.33
CA GLU A 807 -10.16 7.32 -27.35
C GLU A 807 -10.08 5.90 -27.93
N GLU A 808 -9.15 5.65 -28.84
CA GLU A 808 -8.83 4.35 -29.42
C GLU A 808 -8.27 3.38 -28.37
N THR A 809 -7.50 3.90 -27.40
CA THR A 809 -7.01 3.11 -26.26
C THR A 809 -8.12 2.84 -25.25
N LEU A 810 -9.06 3.78 -25.06
CA LEU A 810 -10.25 3.55 -24.23
C LEU A 810 -11.23 2.56 -24.86
N VAL A 811 -11.42 2.61 -26.19
CA VAL A 811 -12.06 1.53 -26.96
C VAL A 811 -11.34 0.22 -26.63
N ARG A 812 -10.00 0.16 -26.73
CA ARG A 812 -9.25 -1.07 -26.45
C ARG A 812 -9.48 -1.59 -25.03
N HIS A 813 -9.46 -0.75 -24.01
CA HIS A 813 -9.76 -1.14 -22.62
C HIS A 813 -11.21 -1.67 -22.45
N LEU A 814 -12.20 -1.06 -23.12
CA LEU A 814 -13.61 -1.47 -23.09
C LEU A 814 -13.87 -2.77 -23.86
N LEU A 815 -13.10 -3.05 -24.91
CA LEU A 815 -13.25 -4.26 -25.73
C LEU A 815 -12.40 -5.44 -25.21
N LEU A 816 -11.23 -5.17 -24.64
CA LEU A 816 -10.25 -6.16 -24.17
C LEU A 816 -9.88 -5.97 -22.68
N PRO A 817 -10.85 -6.03 -21.73
CA PRO A 817 -10.58 -5.80 -20.31
C PRO A 817 -9.63 -6.84 -19.67
N ASN A 818 -9.41 -7.98 -20.32
CA ASN A 818 -8.46 -9.02 -19.89
C ASN A 818 -7.01 -8.74 -20.36
N GLU A 819 -6.78 -7.81 -21.29
CA GLU A 819 -5.41 -7.50 -21.79
C GLU A 819 -4.55 -6.84 -20.70
N ARG A 820 -5.17 -6.10 -19.78
CA ARG A 820 -4.47 -5.43 -18.67
C ARG A 820 -5.35 -5.25 -17.43
N ILE A 821 -5.28 -6.21 -16.51
CA ILE A 821 -5.86 -6.06 -15.17
C ILE A 821 -4.96 -5.13 -14.34
N ARG A 822 -5.56 -4.20 -13.58
CA ARG A 822 -4.85 -3.32 -12.65
C ARG A 822 -4.53 -4.07 -11.34
N PRO A 823 -3.31 -4.00 -10.79
CA PRO A 823 -3.01 -4.60 -9.49
C PRO A 823 -3.96 -4.11 -8.38
N GLY A 824 -4.45 -5.04 -7.56
CA GLY A 824 -5.53 -4.82 -6.60
C GLY A 824 -6.95 -5.09 -7.14
N TYR A 825 -7.09 -5.34 -8.45
CA TYR A 825 -8.36 -5.69 -9.11
C TYR A 825 -8.30 -7.09 -9.75
N GLU A 826 -7.45 -7.98 -9.22
CA GLU A 826 -7.36 -9.37 -9.66
C GLU A 826 -8.56 -10.19 -9.21
N THR A 827 -9.33 -10.70 -10.18
CA THR A 827 -10.48 -11.58 -9.92
C THR A 827 -10.06 -12.81 -9.12
N THR A 828 -10.72 -13.00 -7.99
CA THR A 828 -10.55 -14.14 -7.09
C THR A 828 -11.81 -15.00 -7.11
N VAL A 829 -11.64 -16.29 -7.39
CA VAL A 829 -12.68 -17.30 -7.25
C VAL A 829 -12.42 -18.09 -5.97
N VAL A 830 -13.46 -18.23 -5.16
CA VAL A 830 -13.48 -19.02 -3.92
C VAL A 830 -14.48 -20.14 -4.11
N ASP A 831 -13.97 -21.35 -4.28
CA ASP A 831 -14.76 -22.56 -4.44
C ASP A 831 -15.10 -23.10 -3.03
N THR A 832 -16.38 -23.31 -2.72
CA THR A 832 -16.85 -23.67 -1.37
C THR A 832 -17.05 -25.18 -1.19
N ARG A 833 -16.95 -25.66 0.06
CA ARG A 833 -17.26 -27.05 0.45
C ARG A 833 -18.74 -27.43 0.26
N ALA A 834 -19.60 -26.46 -0.02
CA ALA A 834 -21.00 -26.66 -0.39
C ALA A 834 -21.22 -26.84 -1.91
N GLY A 835 -20.16 -26.78 -2.72
CA GLY A 835 -20.23 -26.95 -4.19
C GLY A 835 -20.52 -25.67 -4.98
N ALA A 836 -20.70 -24.53 -4.32
CA ALA A 836 -20.86 -23.23 -4.98
C ALA A 836 -19.52 -22.50 -5.14
N SER A 837 -19.31 -21.82 -6.26
CA SER A 837 -18.18 -20.91 -6.49
C SER A 837 -18.61 -19.46 -6.31
N VAL A 838 -17.87 -18.69 -5.51
CA VAL A 838 -18.07 -17.24 -5.34
C VAL A 838 -16.94 -16.50 -6.06
N VAL A 839 -17.28 -15.47 -6.83
CA VAL A 839 -16.31 -14.68 -7.60
C VAL A 839 -16.35 -13.22 -7.13
N GLY A 840 -15.19 -12.58 -6.95
CA GLY A 840 -15.11 -11.18 -6.53
C GLY A 840 -13.67 -10.67 -6.46
N LEU A 841 -13.48 -9.47 -5.91
CA LEU A 841 -12.15 -8.93 -5.62
C LEU A 841 -11.78 -9.22 -4.15
N LEU A 842 -10.59 -9.78 -3.91
CA LEU A 842 -10.15 -10.16 -2.56
C LEU A 842 -9.76 -8.92 -1.74
N LYS A 843 -10.66 -8.49 -0.85
CA LYS A 843 -10.46 -7.34 0.04
C LYS A 843 -9.74 -7.72 1.34
N ASP A 844 -9.99 -8.91 1.87
CA ASP A 844 -9.39 -9.41 3.11
C ASP A 844 -9.16 -10.93 3.07
N ASP A 845 -8.07 -11.38 3.70
CA ASP A 845 -7.62 -12.78 3.74
C ASP A 845 -7.22 -13.14 5.19
N GLY A 846 -8.08 -12.80 6.16
CA GLY A 846 -7.87 -12.93 7.61
C GLY A 846 -7.89 -14.35 8.15
N ALA A 847 -7.60 -14.53 9.45
CA ALA A 847 -7.33 -15.84 10.05
C ALA A 847 -8.43 -16.89 9.83
N THR A 848 -9.69 -16.51 10.01
CA THR A 848 -10.84 -17.43 9.89
C THR A 848 -11.76 -17.13 8.70
N SER A 849 -11.56 -16.03 7.98
CA SER A 849 -12.47 -15.57 6.92
C SER A 849 -11.75 -14.88 5.77
N LEU A 850 -12.33 -15.01 4.58
CA LEU A 850 -12.06 -14.21 3.39
C LEU A 850 -13.17 -13.16 3.24
N THR A 851 -12.84 -12.00 2.69
CA THR A 851 -13.85 -11.01 2.25
C THR A 851 -13.66 -10.70 0.77
N LEU A 852 -14.71 -10.98 -0.02
CA LEU A 852 -14.77 -10.63 -1.43
C LEU A 852 -15.69 -9.42 -1.64
N ALA A 853 -15.18 -8.38 -2.28
CA ALA A 853 -16.02 -7.32 -2.83
C ALA A 853 -16.73 -7.82 -4.11
N GLN A 854 -17.98 -7.41 -4.28
CA GLN A 854 -18.84 -7.67 -5.44
C GLN A 854 -19.00 -6.40 -6.27
N PRO A 855 -19.32 -6.50 -7.58
CA PRO A 855 -19.52 -5.37 -8.48
C PRO A 855 -20.28 -4.19 -7.86
N ASN A 856 -21.49 -4.44 -7.34
CA ASN A 856 -22.38 -3.47 -6.71
C ASN A 856 -21.92 -2.92 -5.33
N GLY A 857 -20.62 -2.97 -5.04
CA GLY A 857 -20.04 -2.54 -3.77
C GLY A 857 -20.43 -3.39 -2.54
N ALA A 858 -21.16 -4.49 -2.70
CA ALA A 858 -21.48 -5.38 -1.59
C ALA A 858 -20.27 -6.24 -1.21
N GLU A 859 -20.16 -6.62 0.06
CA GLU A 859 -19.10 -7.52 0.55
C GLU A 859 -19.67 -8.87 0.95
N GLN A 860 -19.01 -9.95 0.51
CA GLN A 860 -19.31 -11.32 0.90
C GLN A 860 -18.18 -11.89 1.73
N VAL A 861 -18.45 -12.04 3.02
CA VAL A 861 -17.56 -12.71 3.98
C VAL A 861 -17.80 -14.22 3.91
N LEU A 862 -16.72 -14.99 3.78
CA LEU A 862 -16.70 -16.45 3.66
C LEU A 862 -15.78 -17.03 4.73
N LEU A 863 -16.29 -17.91 5.60
CA LEU A 863 -15.47 -18.58 6.61
C LEU A 863 -14.57 -19.63 5.96
N ARG A 864 -13.28 -19.70 6.35
CA ARG A 864 -12.32 -20.67 5.77
C ARG A 864 -12.74 -22.13 5.96
N LYS A 865 -13.52 -22.44 7.00
CA LYS A 865 -14.11 -23.77 7.20
C LYS A 865 -15.17 -24.15 6.14
N ASP A 866 -15.70 -23.17 5.40
CA ASP A 866 -16.59 -23.39 4.25
C ASP A 866 -15.86 -23.28 2.90
N VAL A 867 -14.59 -22.86 2.86
CA VAL A 867 -13.79 -22.72 1.64
C VAL A 867 -13.09 -24.04 1.29
N ALA A 868 -13.36 -24.59 0.10
CA ALA A 868 -12.65 -25.75 -0.45
C ALA A 868 -11.36 -25.33 -1.18
N GLY A 869 -11.37 -24.19 -1.89
CA GLY A 869 -10.21 -23.66 -2.59
C GLY A 869 -10.33 -22.15 -2.86
N VAL A 870 -9.18 -21.51 -3.10
CA VAL A 870 -9.08 -20.10 -3.52
C VAL A 870 -8.13 -20.04 -4.70
N ARG A 871 -8.51 -19.35 -5.77
CA ARG A 871 -7.69 -19.16 -6.97
C ARG A 871 -7.89 -17.76 -7.53
N ARG A 872 -6.79 -17.09 -7.85
CA ARG A 872 -6.82 -15.87 -8.67
C ARG A 872 -6.82 -16.28 -10.14
N VAL A 873 -7.50 -15.52 -10.99
CA VAL A 873 -7.62 -15.81 -12.43
C VAL A 873 -7.26 -14.59 -13.26
N ALA A 874 -6.66 -14.82 -14.43
CA ALA A 874 -6.21 -13.76 -15.34
C ALA A 874 -7.33 -13.11 -16.18
N GLY A 875 -8.59 -13.25 -15.74
CA GLY A 875 -9.76 -12.59 -16.35
C GLY A 875 -10.30 -11.50 -15.44
N SER A 876 -10.72 -10.39 -16.02
CA SER A 876 -11.34 -9.27 -15.31
C SER A 876 -12.79 -9.57 -14.95
N LEU A 877 -13.32 -8.91 -13.92
CA LEU A 877 -14.77 -8.85 -13.64
C LEU A 877 -15.49 -7.76 -14.46
N MET A 878 -14.74 -6.92 -15.18
CA MET A 878 -15.27 -6.03 -16.21
C MET A 878 -15.56 -6.84 -17.49
N PRO A 879 -16.80 -6.82 -18.03
CA PRO A 879 -17.14 -7.56 -19.25
C PRO A 879 -16.54 -6.89 -20.50
N SER A 880 -16.31 -7.67 -21.55
CA SER A 880 -16.03 -7.10 -22.88
C SER A 880 -17.29 -6.49 -23.47
N PHE A 881 -17.17 -5.27 -23.99
CA PHE A 881 -18.28 -4.56 -24.64
C PHE A 881 -18.35 -4.76 -26.17
N ALA A 882 -17.53 -5.65 -26.74
CA ALA A 882 -17.40 -5.84 -28.19
C ALA A 882 -18.67 -6.37 -28.89
N GLU A 883 -19.49 -7.12 -28.16
CA GLU A 883 -20.75 -7.71 -28.65
C GLU A 883 -21.99 -7.09 -28.00
N THR A 884 -21.83 -6.37 -26.88
CA THR A 884 -22.93 -5.90 -26.03
C THR A 884 -23.22 -4.39 -26.15
N LEU A 885 -22.29 -3.57 -26.64
CA LEU A 885 -22.53 -2.15 -26.93
C LEU A 885 -22.40 -1.85 -28.44
N PRO A 886 -23.38 -1.14 -29.04
CA PRO A 886 -23.21 -0.57 -30.37
C PRO A 886 -22.01 0.40 -30.43
N PRO A 887 -21.22 0.43 -31.52
CA PRO A 887 -20.09 1.35 -31.66
C PRO A 887 -20.43 2.83 -31.45
N ALA A 888 -21.61 3.28 -31.88
CA ALA A 888 -22.08 4.67 -31.67
C ALA A 888 -22.48 4.95 -30.20
N ASP A 889 -22.98 3.94 -29.48
CA ASP A 889 -23.26 4.04 -28.04
C ASP A 889 -21.96 4.10 -27.24
N LEU A 890 -20.93 3.35 -27.63
CA LEU A 890 -19.60 3.42 -27.02
C LEU A 890 -18.91 4.77 -27.31
N ALA A 891 -18.97 5.30 -28.54
CA ALA A 891 -18.48 6.63 -28.86
C ALA A 891 -19.22 7.74 -28.07
N SER A 892 -20.53 7.58 -27.90
CA SER A 892 -21.38 8.46 -27.07
C SER A 892 -21.04 8.38 -25.58
N LEU A 893 -20.80 7.17 -25.05
CA LEU A 893 -20.29 6.93 -23.70
C LEU A 893 -18.96 7.64 -23.47
N LEU A 894 -17.99 7.50 -24.38
CA LEU A 894 -16.69 8.18 -24.25
C LEU A 894 -16.83 9.71 -24.29
N THR A 895 -17.77 10.25 -25.05
CA THR A 895 -18.10 11.68 -25.03
C THR A 895 -18.77 12.12 -23.73
N TRP A 896 -19.69 11.35 -23.15
CA TRP A 896 -20.27 11.65 -21.83
C TRP A 896 -19.24 11.56 -20.70
N LEU A 897 -18.42 10.50 -20.69
CA LEU A 897 -17.32 10.34 -19.75
C LEU A 897 -16.37 11.53 -19.86
N ARG A 898 -15.95 11.91 -21.08
CA ARG A 898 -15.06 13.07 -21.27
C ARG A 898 -15.72 14.39 -20.91
N SER A 899 -17.03 14.59 -21.08
CA SER A 899 -17.67 15.83 -20.63
C SER A 899 -17.87 15.87 -19.11
N ASN A 900 -18.20 14.76 -18.46
CA ASN A 900 -18.54 14.71 -17.02
C ASN A 900 -17.32 14.47 -16.12
N LEU A 901 -16.21 13.97 -16.66
CA LEU A 901 -14.90 13.94 -15.99
C LEU A 901 -14.09 15.23 -16.25
N ARG A 902 -14.45 16.04 -17.26
CA ARG A 902 -13.89 17.41 -17.47
C ARG A 902 -14.68 18.49 -16.76
N ALA A 903 -16.00 18.32 -16.62
CA ALA A 903 -16.85 19.18 -15.81
C ALA A 903 -16.55 19.00 -14.32
N ASP A 904 -16.76 20.08 -13.58
CA ASP A 904 -16.76 20.17 -12.12
C ASP A 904 -15.56 19.58 -11.36
N THR A 905 -14.43 20.29 -11.42
CA THR A 905 -13.47 20.34 -10.30
C THR A 905 -13.82 21.43 -9.28
N GLY A 906 -14.93 22.15 -9.45
CA GLY A 906 -15.28 23.37 -8.72
C GLY A 906 -14.38 24.60 -8.93
N VAL A 907 -13.09 24.42 -9.27
CA VAL A 907 -12.04 25.46 -9.21
C VAL A 907 -12.14 26.52 -10.32
N ARG A 908 -12.76 26.20 -11.46
CA ARG A 908 -12.88 27.11 -12.62
C ARG A 908 -14.17 26.91 -13.41
N ALA A 909 -14.60 27.95 -14.12
CA ALA A 909 -15.65 27.89 -15.13
C ALA A 909 -15.15 28.49 -16.45
N VAL A 910 -15.15 27.70 -17.52
CA VAL A 910 -14.76 28.17 -18.86
C VAL A 910 -15.95 28.91 -19.47
N LEU A 911 -15.71 30.15 -19.92
CA LEU A 911 -16.71 31.06 -20.49
C LEU A 911 -16.69 31.05 -22.03
N PHE A 912 -15.53 30.83 -22.63
CA PHE A 912 -15.31 30.63 -24.07
C PHE A 912 -14.01 29.84 -24.27
N ASP A 913 -14.07 28.71 -24.97
CA ASP A 913 -12.93 27.88 -25.41
C ASP A 913 -13.41 27.02 -26.59
N GLU A 914 -12.81 27.16 -27.78
CA GLU A 914 -13.23 26.53 -29.05
C GLU A 914 -14.73 26.60 -29.45
N GLU A 915 -15.56 27.49 -28.88
CA GLU A 915 -17.03 27.50 -29.05
C GLU A 915 -17.54 28.32 -30.26
N PRO A 916 -17.95 27.71 -31.39
CA PRO A 916 -18.29 28.45 -32.61
C PRO A 916 -19.57 29.29 -32.50
N GLY A 917 -20.46 28.94 -31.57
CA GLY A 917 -21.72 29.66 -31.33
C GLY A 917 -21.54 30.98 -30.59
N PHE A 918 -20.39 31.23 -29.94
CA PHE A 918 -20.24 32.32 -28.99
C PHE A 918 -20.39 33.72 -29.61
N ALA A 919 -19.86 33.93 -30.82
CA ALA A 919 -20.00 35.21 -31.55
C ALA A 919 -21.48 35.58 -31.80
N ALA A 920 -22.35 34.59 -32.00
CA ALA A 920 -23.79 34.81 -32.20
C ALA A 920 -24.55 35.17 -30.91
N LEU A 921 -23.91 35.08 -29.73
CA LEU A 921 -24.47 35.52 -28.46
C LEU A 921 -24.29 37.04 -28.24
N LEU A 922 -23.24 37.63 -28.82
CA LEU A 922 -22.92 39.06 -28.73
C LEU A 922 -23.79 39.87 -29.70
N LYS A 923 -25.01 40.22 -29.27
CA LYS A 923 -26.08 40.81 -30.10
C LYS A 923 -26.26 42.32 -29.95
N GLU A 924 -25.67 42.92 -28.91
CA GLU A 924 -25.69 44.36 -28.67
C GLU A 924 -24.48 45.03 -29.34
N GLU A 925 -24.60 46.34 -29.60
CA GLU A 925 -23.59 47.24 -30.19
C GLU A 925 -23.26 47.05 -31.69
N SER A 926 -22.60 48.07 -32.25
CA SER A 926 -22.52 48.34 -33.69
C SER A 926 -21.33 47.71 -34.44
N GLY A 927 -20.42 47.02 -33.73
CA GLY A 927 -19.30 46.32 -34.36
C GLY A 927 -19.70 45.02 -35.05
N THR A 928 -18.72 44.19 -35.38
CA THR A 928 -18.92 42.81 -35.83
C THR A 928 -18.20 41.84 -34.90
N ALA A 929 -18.77 40.64 -34.74
CA ALA A 929 -18.17 39.52 -34.02
C ALA A 929 -18.15 38.32 -34.95
N THR A 930 -16.97 37.72 -35.14
CA THR A 930 -16.77 36.53 -35.98
C THR A 930 -15.87 35.53 -35.27
N ILE A 931 -15.91 34.28 -35.74
CA ILE A 931 -15.01 33.22 -35.28
C ILE A 931 -14.00 32.97 -36.40
N GLU A 932 -12.71 32.99 -36.08
CA GLU A 932 -11.62 32.79 -37.04
C GLU A 932 -10.77 31.57 -36.68
N SER A 933 -10.33 30.82 -37.69
CA SER A 933 -9.58 29.56 -37.54
C SER A 933 -8.07 29.69 -37.76
N THR A 934 -7.56 30.92 -37.90
CA THR A 934 -6.15 31.19 -38.23
C THR A 934 -5.44 31.86 -37.07
N GLY A 935 -4.69 31.06 -36.30
CA GLY A 935 -3.81 31.57 -35.24
C GLY A 935 -4.52 31.94 -33.95
N ALA A 936 -5.32 31.03 -33.39
CA ALA A 936 -5.75 31.08 -31.99
C ALA A 936 -4.54 31.00 -31.01
N ALA A 937 -4.72 31.38 -29.75
CA ALA A 937 -3.73 31.19 -28.68
C ALA A 937 -3.70 29.73 -28.21
N SER A 938 -4.87 29.10 -28.18
CA SER A 938 -5.08 27.69 -27.84
C SER A 938 -6.19 27.09 -28.71
N GLY A 939 -6.05 25.82 -29.10
CA GLY A 939 -7.04 25.17 -29.95
C GLY A 939 -7.04 25.68 -31.39
N LYS A 940 -8.20 25.63 -32.04
CA LYS A 940 -8.37 25.82 -33.49
C LYS A 940 -9.03 27.13 -33.90
N ILE A 941 -9.79 27.78 -33.01
CA ILE A 941 -10.60 28.95 -33.34
C ILE A 941 -10.60 30.00 -32.22
N CYS A 942 -10.67 31.27 -32.59
CA CYS A 942 -10.75 32.40 -31.66
C CYS A 942 -11.87 33.38 -32.06
N LEU A 943 -12.26 34.27 -31.14
CA LEU A 943 -13.28 35.30 -31.34
C LEU A 943 -12.62 36.59 -31.84
N ARG A 944 -12.90 37.02 -33.07
CA ARG A 944 -12.53 38.35 -33.60
C ARG A 944 -13.65 39.35 -33.39
N ILE A 945 -13.30 40.56 -32.98
CA ILE A 945 -14.17 41.73 -32.95
C ILE A 945 -13.58 42.85 -33.82
N SER A 946 -14.38 43.40 -34.73
CA SER A 946 -14.04 44.65 -35.43
C SER A 946 -14.76 45.85 -34.80
N PRO A 947 -14.21 47.08 -34.87
CA PRO A 947 -14.67 48.25 -34.11
C PRO A 947 -16.16 48.63 -34.26
N PRO A 948 -16.77 49.25 -33.22
CA PRO A 948 -16.18 49.56 -31.92
C PRO A 948 -16.19 48.37 -30.95
N GLN A 949 -17.31 47.68 -30.79
CA GLN A 949 -17.46 46.52 -29.91
C GLN A 949 -18.68 45.68 -30.29
N ARG A 950 -18.76 44.47 -29.74
CA ARG A 950 -20.00 43.68 -29.68
C ARG A 950 -20.20 43.12 -28.29
N ALA A 951 -21.44 43.15 -27.83
CA ALA A 951 -21.74 42.97 -26.41
C ALA A 951 -22.93 42.05 -26.17
N ALA A 952 -23.03 41.52 -24.95
CA ALA A 952 -24.24 40.89 -24.42
C ALA A 952 -24.31 41.13 -22.90
N LYS A 953 -25.34 41.86 -22.46
CA LYS A 953 -25.55 42.30 -21.07
C LYS A 953 -26.00 41.15 -20.15
N GLN A 954 -26.66 40.17 -20.75
CA GLN A 954 -27.03 38.89 -20.16
C GLN A 954 -26.74 37.75 -21.15
N LEU A 955 -25.69 36.99 -20.88
CA LEU A 955 -25.37 35.77 -21.63
C LEU A 955 -26.16 34.56 -21.05
N PRO A 956 -26.52 33.55 -21.87
CA PRO A 956 -27.24 32.38 -21.39
C PRO A 956 -26.47 31.63 -20.29
N GLY A 957 -27.13 31.37 -19.16
CA GLY A 957 -26.54 30.68 -18.00
C GLY A 957 -25.61 31.54 -17.12
N TRP A 958 -25.19 32.73 -17.56
CA TRP A 958 -24.24 33.55 -16.80
C TRP A 958 -24.89 34.23 -15.58
N ASN A 959 -24.63 33.68 -14.40
CA ASN A 959 -25.00 34.21 -13.09
C ASN A 959 -23.88 33.94 -12.06
N TYR A 960 -22.63 34.22 -12.44
CA TYR A 960 -21.45 33.85 -11.66
C TYR A 960 -21.21 34.83 -10.52
N ARG A 961 -21.09 34.34 -9.29
CA ARG A 961 -20.84 35.16 -8.09
C ARG A 961 -19.35 35.46 -7.99
N ILE A 962 -18.97 36.74 -8.00
CA ILE A 962 -17.61 37.20 -7.71
C ILE A 962 -17.53 37.49 -6.21
N VAL A 963 -16.60 36.85 -5.49
CA VAL A 963 -16.44 36.96 -4.03
C VAL A 963 -14.97 36.83 -3.59
N GLU A 964 -14.64 37.30 -2.38
CA GLU A 964 -13.25 37.29 -1.86
C GLU A 964 -12.64 35.89 -1.76
N LYS A 965 -13.44 34.93 -1.29
CA LYS A 965 -13.04 33.56 -0.87
C LYS A 965 -14.05 32.54 -1.42
N PRO A 966 -13.92 32.13 -2.70
CA PRO A 966 -14.98 31.39 -3.38
C PRO A 966 -15.18 29.95 -2.87
N ALA A 967 -16.36 29.64 -2.34
CA ALA A 967 -16.67 28.35 -1.72
C ALA A 967 -17.68 27.52 -2.53
N ALA A 968 -18.74 28.13 -3.04
CA ALA A 968 -19.78 27.43 -3.81
C ALA A 968 -19.37 27.18 -5.28
N PRO A 969 -19.92 26.16 -5.98
CA PRO A 969 -19.60 25.86 -7.39
C PRO A 969 -19.79 27.01 -8.38
N ASN A 970 -20.67 27.98 -8.09
CA ASN A 970 -20.91 29.17 -8.91
C ASN A 970 -20.17 30.43 -8.41
N GLU A 971 -19.25 30.29 -7.45
CA GLU A 971 -18.43 31.39 -6.91
C GLU A 971 -17.02 31.37 -7.49
N PHE A 972 -16.54 32.54 -7.88
CA PHE A 972 -15.22 32.79 -8.47
C PHE A 972 -14.64 34.12 -7.97
N ARG A 973 -13.39 34.41 -8.33
CA ARG A 973 -12.72 35.67 -7.99
C ARG A 973 -11.96 36.30 -9.15
N TYR A 974 -11.31 35.47 -9.96
CA TYR A 974 -10.43 35.92 -11.03
C TYR A 974 -11.06 35.63 -12.39
N LEU A 975 -10.74 36.47 -13.38
CA LEU A 975 -11.02 36.25 -14.80
C LEU A 975 -9.69 36.14 -15.53
N ARG A 976 -9.44 35.01 -16.19
CA ARG A 976 -8.33 34.84 -17.13
C ARG A 976 -8.86 34.88 -18.56
N LEU A 977 -8.15 35.60 -19.43
CA LEU A 977 -8.45 35.70 -20.86
C LEU A 977 -7.18 35.88 -21.66
N SER A 978 -7.18 35.42 -22.90
CA SER A 978 -6.14 35.70 -23.90
C SER A 978 -6.66 36.76 -24.87
N TRP A 979 -5.84 37.76 -25.22
CA TRP A 979 -6.21 38.82 -26.15
C TRP A 979 -5.08 39.26 -27.09
N LYS A 980 -5.45 39.85 -28.23
CA LYS A 980 -4.56 40.39 -29.27
C LYS A 980 -5.22 41.57 -30.00
N ALA A 981 -4.44 42.54 -30.50
CA ALA A 981 -4.94 43.79 -31.11
C ALA A 981 -4.08 44.26 -32.31
N SER A 982 -4.71 44.57 -33.45
CA SER A 982 -4.01 45.08 -34.64
C SER A 982 -3.88 46.61 -34.69
N GLY A 983 -4.81 47.37 -34.09
CA GLY A 983 -4.78 48.84 -34.12
C GLY A 983 -4.21 49.49 -32.86
N ALA A 984 -4.98 50.29 -32.11
CA ALA A 984 -4.42 51.07 -30.98
C ALA A 984 -4.56 50.40 -29.60
N GLY A 985 -5.45 49.41 -29.44
CA GLY A 985 -5.57 48.61 -28.22
C GLY A 985 -6.75 47.64 -28.22
N VAL A 986 -6.90 46.91 -27.11
CA VAL A 986 -8.04 46.03 -26.80
C VAL A 986 -8.60 46.39 -25.44
N MET A 987 -9.92 46.28 -25.27
CA MET A 987 -10.63 46.46 -24.01
C MET A 987 -11.64 45.33 -23.81
N VAL A 988 -11.93 45.00 -22.56
CA VAL A 988 -13.07 44.16 -22.17
C VAL A 988 -13.86 44.86 -21.07
N GLU A 989 -15.18 44.86 -21.23
CA GLU A 989 -16.16 45.39 -20.26
C GLU A 989 -17.07 44.24 -19.77
N LEU A 990 -17.40 44.26 -18.47
CA LEU A 990 -18.14 43.20 -17.79
C LEU A 990 -19.51 43.69 -17.32
N ALA A 991 -20.58 43.03 -17.75
CA ALA A 991 -21.92 43.32 -17.25
C ALA A 991 -22.09 42.73 -15.84
N ARG A 992 -22.36 43.59 -14.87
CA ARG A 992 -22.54 43.27 -13.46
C ARG A 992 -24.03 43.41 -13.11
N SER A 993 -24.66 42.33 -12.65
CA SER A 993 -26.09 42.26 -12.34
C SER A 993 -26.99 42.86 -13.44
N GLY A 994 -26.76 42.44 -14.69
CA GLY A 994 -27.50 42.91 -15.85
C GLY A 994 -27.22 44.35 -16.27
N ASN A 995 -26.12 44.97 -15.82
CA ASN A 995 -25.79 46.37 -16.09
C ASN A 995 -24.33 46.59 -16.52
N TRP A 996 -24.15 47.45 -17.52
CA TRP A 996 -22.84 47.95 -17.95
C TRP A 996 -22.36 49.04 -16.97
N PRO A 997 -21.05 49.17 -16.70
CA PRO A 997 -20.48 50.31 -15.97
C PRO A 997 -20.85 51.66 -16.61
N LYS A 998 -20.88 52.74 -15.83
CA LYS A 998 -21.08 54.09 -16.39
C LYS A 998 -19.82 54.57 -17.13
N ALA A 999 -19.93 55.59 -17.97
CA ALA A 999 -18.78 56.14 -18.70
C ALA A 999 -17.67 56.69 -17.77
N ASP A 1000 -18.05 57.15 -16.58
CA ASP A 1000 -17.19 57.65 -15.50
C ASP A 1000 -16.76 56.56 -14.49
N ASP A 1001 -17.25 55.32 -14.61
CA ASP A 1001 -16.88 54.18 -13.75
C ASP A 1001 -15.86 53.26 -14.45
N ALA A 1002 -14.64 53.19 -13.92
CA ALA A 1002 -13.60 52.26 -14.41
C ALA A 1002 -13.83 50.79 -13.98
N THR A 1003 -14.75 50.54 -13.04
CA THR A 1003 -14.95 49.23 -12.42
C THR A 1003 -15.53 48.24 -13.44
N GLY A 1004 -14.90 47.08 -13.59
CA GLY A 1004 -15.29 46.08 -14.59
C GLY A 1004 -14.90 46.40 -16.04
N ARG A 1005 -14.08 47.44 -16.28
CA ARG A 1005 -13.43 47.68 -17.59
C ARG A 1005 -11.91 47.54 -17.49
N TYR A 1006 -11.34 46.80 -18.43
CA TYR A 1006 -9.89 46.51 -18.49
C TYR A 1006 -9.38 46.67 -19.91
N PHE A 1007 -8.24 47.34 -20.12
CA PHE A 1007 -7.69 47.56 -21.46
C PHE A 1007 -6.16 47.43 -21.54
N ALA A 1008 -5.66 47.16 -22.76
CA ALA A 1008 -4.24 47.18 -23.09
C ALA A 1008 -4.00 47.98 -24.38
N GLY A 1009 -2.95 48.82 -24.37
CA GLY A 1009 -2.67 49.82 -25.42
C GLY A 1009 -3.30 51.18 -25.10
N ARG A 1010 -3.64 51.96 -26.12
CA ARG A 1010 -4.22 53.30 -25.96
C ARG A 1010 -5.75 53.21 -25.93
N ASN A 1011 -6.38 53.56 -24.80
CA ASN A 1011 -7.82 53.78 -24.74
C ASN A 1011 -8.23 54.91 -25.71
N THR A 1012 -9.07 54.59 -26.71
CA THR A 1012 -9.62 55.54 -27.69
C THR A 1012 -11.07 55.91 -27.42
N THR A 1013 -11.64 55.47 -26.30
CA THR A 1013 -13.02 55.78 -25.89
C THR A 1013 -13.07 56.97 -24.93
N ALA A 1014 -14.26 57.52 -24.70
CA ALA A 1014 -14.50 58.48 -23.62
C ALA A 1014 -14.75 57.80 -22.26
N TRP A 1015 -14.57 56.48 -22.15
CA TRP A 1015 -14.87 55.70 -20.95
C TRP A 1015 -13.66 55.56 -20.05
N GLN A 1016 -13.85 55.77 -18.75
CA GLN A 1016 -12.87 55.35 -17.75
C GLN A 1016 -12.77 53.83 -17.71
N ALA A 1017 -11.56 53.31 -17.60
CA ALA A 1017 -11.23 51.89 -17.56
C ALA A 1017 -9.86 51.69 -16.89
N ARG A 1018 -9.57 50.48 -16.42
CA ARG A 1018 -8.26 50.13 -15.83
C ARG A 1018 -7.28 49.71 -16.90
N GLU A 1019 -6.10 50.32 -16.91
CA GLU A 1019 -4.99 49.88 -17.77
C GLU A 1019 -4.37 48.59 -17.20
N VAL A 1020 -4.24 47.58 -18.04
CA VAL A 1020 -3.55 46.31 -17.78
C VAL A 1020 -2.13 46.35 -18.39
N SER A 1021 -1.96 47.06 -19.51
CA SER A 1021 -0.66 47.30 -20.15
C SER A 1021 -0.72 48.55 -21.03
N ALA A 1022 0.29 49.43 -20.93
CA ALA A 1022 0.44 50.61 -21.79
C ALA A 1022 0.67 50.29 -23.28
N LYS A 1023 0.96 49.02 -23.63
CA LYS A 1023 1.25 48.57 -25.01
C LYS A 1023 0.10 47.71 -25.55
N PRO A 1024 -0.35 47.92 -26.80
CA PRO A 1024 -1.34 47.03 -27.41
C PRO A 1024 -0.72 45.64 -27.64
N PRO A 1025 -1.41 44.54 -27.27
CA PRO A 1025 -0.88 43.19 -27.44
C PRO A 1025 -0.84 42.82 -28.92
N ARG A 1026 0.36 42.87 -29.53
CA ARG A 1026 0.56 42.55 -30.96
C ARG A 1026 0.51 41.06 -31.26
N ASP A 1027 0.83 40.26 -30.27
CA ASP A 1027 0.63 38.82 -30.23
C ASP A 1027 -0.22 38.45 -29.02
N TRP A 1028 -0.55 37.17 -28.89
CA TRP A 1028 -1.41 36.69 -27.82
C TRP A 1028 -0.79 36.92 -26.45
N ASP A 1029 -1.44 37.77 -25.67
CA ASP A 1029 -1.12 38.08 -24.28
C ASP A 1029 -2.23 37.50 -23.38
N THR A 1030 -1.86 36.87 -22.27
CA THR A 1030 -2.80 36.17 -21.37
C THR A 1030 -2.78 36.83 -20.01
N VAL A 1031 -3.90 37.42 -19.61
CA VAL A 1031 -4.00 38.22 -18.39
C VAL A 1031 -4.98 37.58 -17.40
N THR A 1032 -4.61 37.55 -16.11
CA THR A 1032 -5.49 37.18 -15.00
C THR A 1032 -5.85 38.43 -14.18
N LEU A 1033 -7.15 38.70 -14.04
CA LEU A 1033 -7.71 39.90 -13.44
C LEU A 1033 -8.45 39.55 -12.13
N ASP A 1034 -8.12 40.20 -11.01
CA ASP A 1034 -8.81 40.02 -9.72
C ASP A 1034 -10.10 40.85 -9.68
N LEU A 1035 -11.20 40.27 -10.17
CA LEU A 1035 -12.49 40.94 -10.30
C LEU A 1035 -13.08 41.37 -8.95
N TRP A 1036 -12.78 40.63 -7.88
CA TRP A 1036 -13.25 40.98 -6.54
C TRP A 1036 -12.51 42.22 -5.99
N ARG A 1037 -11.18 42.28 -6.17
CA ARG A 1037 -10.38 43.46 -5.77
C ARG A 1037 -10.79 44.74 -6.50
N ASP A 1038 -11.31 44.61 -7.72
CA ASP A 1038 -11.89 45.70 -8.49
C ASP A 1038 -13.32 46.07 -8.04
N SER A 1039 -14.23 45.10 -8.01
CA SER A 1039 -15.68 45.34 -8.00
C SER A 1039 -16.43 44.87 -6.75
N GLY A 1040 -15.72 44.28 -5.77
CA GLY A 1040 -16.30 43.71 -4.56
C GLY A 1040 -17.14 42.46 -4.83
N ASN A 1041 -18.13 42.19 -3.97
CA ASN A 1041 -19.05 41.09 -4.18
C ASN A 1041 -20.10 41.47 -5.23
N THR A 1042 -20.14 40.76 -6.36
CA THR A 1042 -21.06 41.06 -7.48
C THR A 1042 -21.47 39.81 -8.25
N THR A 1043 -22.38 39.94 -9.22
CA THR A 1043 -22.78 38.84 -10.12
C THR A 1043 -22.41 39.20 -11.55
N LEU A 1044 -21.53 38.42 -12.19
CA LEU A 1044 -21.20 38.56 -13.60
C LEU A 1044 -22.31 37.94 -14.47
N THR A 1045 -22.91 38.75 -15.34
CA THR A 1045 -24.02 38.36 -16.23
C THR A 1045 -23.67 38.40 -17.70
N GLY A 1046 -22.61 39.10 -18.11
CA GLY A 1046 -22.34 39.34 -19.53
C GLY A 1046 -20.99 40.00 -19.81
N LEU A 1047 -20.69 40.19 -21.10
CA LEU A 1047 -19.36 40.55 -21.62
C LEU A 1047 -19.47 41.45 -22.86
N ALA A 1048 -18.63 42.46 -22.95
CA ALA A 1048 -18.40 43.25 -24.16
C ALA A 1048 -16.89 43.28 -24.47
N PRO A 1049 -16.39 42.44 -25.39
CA PRO A 1049 -15.08 42.61 -26.01
C PRO A 1049 -15.08 43.80 -26.98
N THR A 1050 -14.08 44.67 -26.84
CA THR A 1050 -14.05 46.03 -27.38
C THR A 1050 -12.73 46.33 -28.10
N ALA A 1051 -12.82 46.90 -29.30
CA ALA A 1051 -11.69 47.18 -30.17
C ALA A 1051 -11.31 48.67 -30.14
N LEU A 1052 -10.16 49.01 -29.55
CA LEU A 1052 -9.70 50.40 -29.42
C LEU A 1052 -9.00 50.88 -30.70
N GLY A 1053 -9.75 50.81 -31.81
CA GLY A 1053 -9.24 50.99 -33.17
C GLY A 1053 -8.45 49.79 -33.70
N GLY A 1054 -8.68 49.43 -34.97
CA GLY A 1054 -8.25 48.16 -35.55
C GLY A 1054 -9.05 46.96 -35.01
N ASP A 1055 -8.80 45.76 -35.52
CA ASP A 1055 -9.39 44.54 -35.00
C ASP A 1055 -8.76 44.09 -33.69
N VAL A 1056 -9.53 43.35 -32.89
CA VAL A 1056 -9.04 42.62 -31.72
C VAL A 1056 -9.52 41.17 -31.76
N TRP A 1057 -8.76 40.30 -31.10
CA TRP A 1057 -9.10 38.89 -30.94
C TRP A 1057 -9.08 38.53 -29.46
N PHE A 1058 -9.98 37.63 -29.09
CA PHE A 1058 -10.09 37.03 -27.77
C PHE A 1058 -10.05 35.51 -27.91
N ASP A 1059 -9.35 34.85 -27.00
CA ASP A 1059 -9.28 33.40 -26.91
C ASP A 1059 -9.24 32.96 -25.45
N ARG A 1060 -9.74 31.76 -25.19
CA ARG A 1060 -9.83 31.09 -23.89
C ARG A 1060 -10.14 32.03 -22.71
N ILE A 1061 -11.42 32.31 -22.52
CA ILE A 1061 -11.94 33.13 -21.41
C ILE A 1061 -12.43 32.17 -20.31
N GLU A 1062 -11.91 32.28 -19.09
CA GLU A 1062 -12.30 31.42 -17.95
C GLU A 1062 -12.31 32.18 -16.60
N LEU A 1063 -13.28 31.88 -15.73
CA LEU A 1063 -13.29 32.30 -14.34
C LEU A 1063 -12.54 31.30 -13.46
N LEU A 1064 -11.82 31.79 -12.46
CA LEU A 1064 -11.03 30.99 -11.54
C LEU A 1064 -11.31 31.39 -10.07
N ARG A 1065 -11.17 30.44 -9.15
CA ARG A 1065 -11.21 30.72 -7.69
C ARG A 1065 -9.87 31.20 -7.13
N GLN A 1066 -8.78 30.88 -7.81
CA GLN A 1066 -7.38 31.23 -7.50
C GLN A 1066 -6.72 31.71 -8.81
N PRO A 1067 -5.69 32.57 -8.77
CA PRO A 1067 -5.15 33.23 -9.97
C PRO A 1067 -4.44 32.28 -10.96
#